data_AF-K2DSJ7-F1
#
_entry.id   AF-K2DSJ7-F1
#
_cell.length_a   1.000
_cell.length_b   1.000
_cell.length_c   1.000
_cell.angle_alpha   90.00
_cell.angle_beta   90.00
_cell.angle_gamma   90.00
#
_symmetry.space_group_name_H-M   'P 1'
#
loop_
_entity.id
_entity.type
_entity.pdbx_description
1 polymer ?
#
loop_
_entity_poly.entity_id
_entity_poly.type
_entity_poly.pdbx_seq_one_letter_code
_entity_poly.pdbx_strand_id
1 'polypeptide(L)'
;MNKLTLFNLSGKLETNDHILANHIRDFLDKYYTVRTRSFNNKQMDEKVYASKIASENTYYFHINQLKHFYYYLKTINYTLKLDERIDNRDYKIEKCFFKIREGWVPRDYQEPIIDFILTPNLDSKELTGSKLVPIATGRGKAQPLDAKIKVPGGWSTMGAMQVDTIITAKDGSPTKVTGVYPQGKMPVYKITFIDGRTCEASDEHLWKVFIKDEKKENRKYQIVNTLRLKELTERNILVSYLDLIDPEILSNINLPINPYLLGALLGDGGFTLGSIKITKYDKEFIDKIKTLIPDSMELVTYDDIRWKIVNKVKGLNKSFLITELRKLGLLGKYSYEKFIPNEYLFSSTEQKIELLQGLLDTDGSINKNGSIIYGTSSYFLAKAVQYLIRSIGGLANISSSIPYYTKNGIKCQGKLAYKIGIRYKYPEKLFTLTRKLDRLKGYTKRANNLKLRIESVEYIGEKETQCISIDHPDKLYITDNFIVTHNTSVSLFALAKIQQRIGIVILPIFIDQWIKSIATVHETTTDKVMVIQGSKALRLLIQLAKEDSLESPYIIFSSRTLQDFVTAYESNPELTEEMYGIRPIELFPLLGIGVLLNDESHAHFHALFKILLHTNVKFQIGLSATLISDNWIIKKMHNIMYPKNSIYETTETNRYTDIYAISYTISPNNLRHIKTNNYGSNMYSHTAYEKSIMRRDHMLVSYYKLITNTIDDYFIEEYLANDKLLIFVATVELASNLVKHLTLRYPKFNVKRYCEDDPYDNLHNSDIIVSTVISAGTAVDIKDLRVCIQTISISSSVSNLQSLGRLRKLSDRDVKFCYLYAGNLNKQKEYHIKRVELFKDKSNKIIYRSSSVGL
;
A
#
# COMPACT_ATOMS: atom_id res chain seq x y z
N MET A 1 21.66 35.56 -34.51
CA MET A 1 20.43 34.88 -34.94
C MET A 1 19.73 34.31 -33.73
N ASN A 2 18.47 34.65 -33.52
CA ASN A 2 17.60 34.22 -32.43
C ASN A 2 16.62 33.18 -32.99
N LYS A 3 16.82 31.92 -32.66
CA LYS A 3 16.04 30.79 -33.18
C LYS A 3 15.34 30.07 -32.05
N LEU A 4 14.02 29.93 -32.15
CA LEU A 4 13.20 29.16 -31.21
C LEU A 4 12.69 27.90 -31.91
N THR A 5 13.07 26.74 -31.38
CA THR A 5 12.55 25.43 -31.84
C THR A 5 11.64 24.84 -30.75
N LEU A 6 10.43 24.46 -31.13
CA LEU A 6 9.44 23.85 -30.23
C LEU A 6 9.44 22.34 -30.38
N PHE A 7 9.43 21.63 -29.25
CA PHE A 7 9.23 20.19 -29.14
C PHE A 7 8.04 19.89 -28.23
N ASN A 8 7.65 18.63 -28.10
CA ASN A 8 6.42 18.27 -27.39
C ASN A 8 6.47 18.58 -25.89
N LEU A 9 7.62 18.34 -25.25
CA LEU A 9 7.82 18.57 -23.81
C LEU A 9 8.86 19.66 -23.49
N SER A 10 9.58 20.16 -24.50
CA SER A 10 10.64 21.16 -24.33
C SER A 10 10.66 22.23 -25.42
N GLY A 11 11.34 23.34 -25.16
CA GLY A 11 11.69 24.36 -26.14
C GLY A 11 13.19 24.59 -26.13
N LYS A 12 13.77 24.77 -27.32
CA LYS A 12 15.20 25.10 -27.52
C LYS A 12 15.30 26.52 -28.06
N LEU A 13 16.04 27.38 -27.36
CA LEU A 13 16.31 28.76 -27.78
C LEU A 13 17.81 28.93 -28.03
N GLU A 14 18.16 29.32 -29.25
CA GLU A 14 19.52 29.59 -29.71
C GLU A 14 19.65 31.08 -29.96
N THR A 15 20.69 31.72 -29.42
CA THR A 15 20.88 33.17 -29.58
C THR A 15 22.35 33.58 -29.54
N ASN A 16 22.76 34.41 -30.51
CA ASN A 16 24.04 35.13 -30.45
C ASN A 16 23.88 36.56 -29.92
N ASP A 17 22.66 36.97 -29.54
CA ASP A 17 22.40 38.26 -28.91
C ASP A 17 22.78 38.15 -27.43
N HIS A 18 23.86 38.83 -27.04
CA HIS A 18 24.34 38.86 -25.67
C HIS A 18 23.31 39.43 -24.68
N ILE A 19 22.43 40.35 -25.12
CA ILE A 19 21.39 40.94 -24.28
C ILE A 19 20.31 39.89 -24.00
N LEU A 20 19.81 39.22 -25.04
CA LEU A 20 18.86 38.13 -24.89
C LEU A 20 19.44 36.98 -24.06
N ALA A 21 20.70 36.60 -24.30
CA ALA A 21 21.39 35.57 -23.54
C ALA A 21 21.51 35.93 -22.05
N ASN A 22 21.71 37.20 -21.72
CA ASN A 22 21.70 37.69 -20.34
C ASN A 22 20.29 37.61 -19.74
N HIS A 23 19.24 38.01 -20.47
CA HIS A 23 17.86 37.90 -19.98
C HIS A 23 17.40 36.44 -19.80
N ILE A 24 17.83 35.53 -20.65
CA ILE A 24 17.59 34.09 -20.46
C ILE A 24 18.31 33.64 -19.20
N ARG A 25 19.59 33.99 -19.02
CA ARG A 25 20.33 33.69 -17.78
C ARG A 25 19.67 34.29 -16.55
N ASP A 26 19.22 35.52 -16.60
CA ASP A 26 18.51 36.17 -15.49
C ASP A 26 17.18 35.49 -15.18
N PHE A 27 16.41 35.08 -16.19
CA PHE A 27 15.20 34.29 -16.01
C PHE A 27 15.52 32.93 -15.36
N LEU A 28 16.56 32.25 -15.86
CA LEU A 28 17.04 30.99 -15.32
C LEU A 28 17.56 31.16 -13.90
N ASP A 29 18.29 32.21 -13.57
CA ASP A 29 18.82 32.45 -12.24
C ASP A 29 17.74 32.84 -11.25
N LYS A 30 16.88 33.78 -11.65
CA LYS A 30 15.82 34.31 -10.79
C LYS A 30 14.79 33.26 -10.43
N TYR A 31 14.48 32.36 -11.36
CA TYR A 31 13.42 31.39 -11.17
C TYR A 31 13.93 29.95 -11.05
N TYR A 32 15.18 29.65 -11.38
CA TYR A 32 15.64 28.27 -11.58
C TYR A 32 17.05 27.93 -11.10
N THR A 33 17.82 28.86 -10.52
CA THR A 33 19.14 28.56 -9.94
C THR A 33 19.09 28.43 -8.42
N VAL A 34 19.76 27.42 -7.88
CA VAL A 34 19.98 27.25 -6.43
C VAL A 34 21.47 27.16 -6.17
N ARG A 35 21.98 28.11 -5.39
CA ARG A 35 23.36 28.08 -4.93
C ARG A 35 23.47 27.29 -3.62
N THR A 36 24.17 26.17 -3.65
CA THR A 36 24.47 25.38 -2.45
C THR A 36 25.92 25.56 -2.02
N ARG A 37 26.18 25.79 -0.72
CA ARG A 37 27.56 25.86 -0.19
C ARG A 37 28.08 24.44 0.02
N SER A 38 29.24 24.10 -0.55
CA SER A 38 29.96 22.87 -0.19
C SER A 38 30.59 23.01 1.20
N PHE A 39 30.72 21.89 1.94
CA PHE A 39 31.30 21.86 3.28
C PHE A 39 32.81 22.22 3.32
N ASN A 40 33.48 22.28 2.17
CA ASN A 40 34.92 22.48 2.05
C ASN A 40 35.27 23.80 1.35
N ASN A 41 34.57 24.90 1.63
CA ASN A 41 34.95 26.29 1.25
C ASN A 41 35.50 26.55 -0.17
N LYS A 42 35.25 25.64 -1.12
CA LYS A 42 35.60 25.73 -2.53
C LYS A 42 34.38 25.25 -3.32
N GLN A 43 33.93 26.16 -4.20
CA GLN A 43 32.76 26.12 -5.08
C GLN A 43 31.37 26.07 -4.42
N MET A 44 30.52 27.02 -4.84
CA MET A 44 29.07 26.90 -4.73
C MET A 44 28.59 26.04 -5.90
N ASP A 45 27.89 24.94 -5.64
CA ASP A 45 27.23 24.20 -6.71
C ASP A 45 25.94 24.93 -7.10
N GLU A 46 25.87 25.38 -8.35
CA GLU A 46 24.68 25.96 -8.97
C GLU A 46 23.84 24.83 -9.59
N LYS A 47 22.65 24.58 -9.04
CA LYS A 47 21.66 23.69 -9.68
C LYS A 47 20.71 24.54 -10.51
N VAL A 48 20.72 24.35 -11.83
CA VAL A 48 19.89 25.08 -12.81
C VAL A 48 18.84 24.13 -13.42
N TYR A 49 17.55 24.50 -13.41
CA TYR A 49 16.45 23.67 -14.00
C TYR A 49 16.22 23.88 -15.50
N ALA A 50 17.31 24.14 -16.21
CA ALA A 50 17.39 24.25 -17.66
C ALA A 50 18.73 23.66 -18.06
N SER A 51 18.78 23.05 -19.23
CA SER A 51 20.07 22.65 -19.78
C SER A 51 20.63 23.77 -20.64
N LYS A 52 21.90 24.11 -20.41
CA LYS A 52 22.68 24.94 -21.28
C LYS A 52 23.78 24.06 -21.87
N ILE A 53 23.88 24.06 -23.19
CA ILE A 53 25.06 23.51 -23.86
C ILE A 53 26.16 24.55 -23.72
N ALA A 54 27.31 24.20 -23.14
CA ALA A 54 28.33 25.22 -22.84
C ALA A 54 29.00 25.82 -24.10
N SER A 55 29.12 25.01 -25.16
CA SER A 55 29.78 25.35 -26.42
C SER A 55 28.93 26.18 -27.38
N GLU A 56 27.61 26.21 -27.19
CA GLU A 56 26.65 26.87 -28.07
C GLU A 56 25.75 27.73 -27.18
N ASN A 57 25.38 28.96 -27.56
CA ASN A 57 24.43 29.76 -26.75
C ASN A 57 22.99 29.20 -26.89
N THR A 58 22.79 27.96 -26.46
CA THR A 58 21.63 27.11 -26.65
C THR A 58 21.05 26.73 -25.30
N TYR A 59 19.76 27.02 -25.11
CA TYR A 59 19.05 26.84 -23.84
C TYR A 59 17.82 25.94 -24.04
N TYR A 60 17.71 24.90 -23.21
CA TYR A 60 16.56 24.01 -23.14
C TYR A 60 15.74 24.27 -21.87
N PHE A 61 14.44 24.42 -22.04
CA PHE A 61 13.49 24.54 -20.93
C PHE A 61 12.24 23.72 -21.23
N HIS A 62 11.52 23.34 -20.17
CA HIS A 62 10.28 22.59 -20.31
C HIS A 62 9.23 23.47 -20.98
N ILE A 63 8.42 22.91 -21.88
CA ILE A 63 7.48 23.67 -22.72
C ILE A 63 6.49 24.51 -21.90
N ASN A 64 6.09 23.99 -20.72
CA ASN A 64 5.24 24.69 -19.75
C ASN A 64 5.83 26.01 -19.21
N GLN A 65 7.14 26.23 -19.38
CA GLN A 65 7.82 27.44 -18.95
C GLN A 65 7.82 28.53 -20.04
N LEU A 66 7.50 28.20 -21.29
CA LEU A 66 7.57 29.14 -22.41
C LEU A 66 6.66 30.36 -22.18
N LYS A 67 5.43 30.14 -21.70
CA LYS A 67 4.49 31.23 -21.34
C LYS A 67 5.08 32.13 -20.24
N HIS A 68 5.73 31.54 -19.24
CA HIS A 68 6.36 32.31 -18.15
C HIS A 68 7.57 33.10 -18.64
N PHE A 69 8.33 32.57 -19.58
CA PHE A 69 9.46 33.28 -20.19
C PHE A 69 9.00 34.50 -20.98
N TYR A 70 7.98 34.36 -21.83
CA TYR A 70 7.38 35.51 -22.53
C TYR A 70 6.84 36.57 -21.57
N TYR A 71 6.19 36.14 -20.48
CA TYR A 71 5.71 37.06 -19.45
C TYR A 71 6.88 37.81 -18.79
N TYR A 72 7.97 37.12 -18.44
CA TYR A 72 9.17 37.75 -17.89
C TYR A 72 9.75 38.80 -18.84
N LEU A 73 9.93 38.48 -20.12
CA LEU A 73 10.44 39.44 -21.11
C LEU A 73 9.55 40.69 -21.20
N LYS A 74 8.22 40.52 -21.15
CA LYS A 74 7.28 41.64 -21.11
C LYS A 74 7.47 42.51 -19.87
N THR A 75 7.73 41.93 -18.69
CA THR A 75 7.93 42.71 -17.44
C THR A 75 9.18 43.58 -17.45
N ILE A 76 10.20 43.19 -18.22
CA ILE A 76 11.43 43.98 -18.41
C ILE A 76 11.38 44.84 -19.67
N ASN A 77 10.20 44.98 -20.29
CA ASN A 77 9.97 45.71 -21.53
C ASN A 77 10.87 45.26 -22.70
N TYR A 78 11.27 43.99 -22.71
CA TYR A 78 12.07 43.40 -23.77
C TYR A 78 11.15 42.69 -24.77
N THR A 79 11.27 43.04 -26.05
CA THR A 79 10.51 42.39 -27.13
C THR A 79 11.37 41.32 -27.79
N LEU A 80 10.98 40.05 -27.65
CA LEU A 80 11.68 38.95 -28.31
C LEU A 80 11.49 39.02 -29.83
N LYS A 81 12.56 39.39 -30.55
CA LYS A 81 12.64 39.26 -32.00
C LYS A 81 13.26 37.91 -32.33
N LEU A 82 12.48 37.04 -32.94
CA LEU A 82 12.93 35.76 -33.46
C LEU A 82 13.24 35.92 -34.94
N ASP A 83 14.45 35.53 -35.33
CA ASP A 83 14.83 35.43 -36.74
C ASP A 83 14.23 34.16 -37.35
N GLU A 84 14.04 33.12 -36.54
CA GLU A 84 13.48 31.84 -36.97
C GLU A 84 12.65 31.18 -35.86
N ARG A 85 11.52 30.60 -36.24
CA ARG A 85 10.68 29.79 -35.36
C ARG A 85 10.34 28.47 -36.03
N ILE A 86 10.79 27.38 -35.44
CA ILE A 86 10.56 26.01 -35.93
C ILE A 86 9.64 25.27 -34.96
N ASP A 87 8.73 24.48 -35.50
CA ASP A 87 7.87 23.59 -34.75
C ASP A 87 8.15 22.12 -35.14
N ASN A 88 8.83 21.40 -34.26
CA ASN A 88 9.23 19.99 -34.45
C ASN A 88 8.37 19.05 -33.59
N ARG A 89 7.16 19.46 -33.22
CA ARG A 89 6.26 18.63 -32.42
C ARG A 89 5.67 17.48 -33.22
N ASP A 90 5.52 17.64 -34.53
CA ASP A 90 5.05 16.60 -35.42
C ASP A 90 6.22 15.76 -35.93
N TYR A 91 6.16 14.45 -35.68
CA TYR A 91 7.05 13.46 -36.25
C TYR A 91 6.28 12.15 -36.48
N LYS A 92 6.79 11.29 -37.36
CA LYS A 92 6.17 9.99 -37.66
C LYS A 92 6.25 9.11 -36.41
N ILE A 93 5.10 8.75 -35.86
CA ILE A 93 5.00 7.78 -34.77
C ILE A 93 4.70 6.41 -35.37
N GLU A 94 5.46 5.41 -34.95
CA GLU A 94 5.27 4.05 -35.41
C GLU A 94 3.99 3.46 -34.79
N LYS A 95 3.13 2.90 -35.64
CA LYS A 95 1.87 2.29 -35.19
C LYS A 95 2.16 0.85 -34.79
N CYS A 96 1.82 0.50 -33.56
CA CYS A 96 2.02 -0.85 -33.05
C CYS A 96 0.70 -1.41 -32.56
N PHE A 97 0.33 -2.58 -33.06
CA PHE A 97 -0.88 -3.26 -32.63
C PHE A 97 -0.56 -4.15 -31.42
N PHE A 98 -1.18 -3.84 -30.30
CA PHE A 98 -1.11 -4.65 -29.09
C PHE A 98 -2.35 -5.53 -29.04
N LYS A 99 -2.17 -6.84 -29.19
CA LYS A 99 -3.25 -7.78 -28.92
C LYS A 99 -3.31 -8.03 -27.41
N ILE A 100 -4.38 -7.58 -26.77
CA ILE A 100 -4.62 -7.85 -25.35
C ILE A 100 -4.93 -9.34 -25.21
N ARG A 101 -4.31 -10.00 -24.23
CA ARG A 101 -4.50 -11.43 -23.98
C ARG A 101 -5.94 -11.73 -23.62
N GLU A 102 -6.48 -12.80 -24.19
CA GLU A 102 -7.86 -13.23 -23.97
C GLU A 102 -8.16 -13.44 -22.47
N GLY A 103 -9.31 -12.93 -22.00
CA GLY A 103 -9.71 -12.96 -20.59
C GLY A 103 -9.30 -11.75 -19.74
N TRP A 104 -8.46 -10.85 -20.26
CA TRP A 104 -8.03 -9.65 -19.53
C TRP A 104 -9.03 -8.48 -19.72
N VAL A 105 -9.75 -8.09 -18.67
CA VAL A 105 -10.75 -6.99 -18.70
C VAL A 105 -10.45 -5.98 -17.57
N PRO A 106 -10.43 -4.65 -17.86
CA PRO A 106 -10.24 -3.64 -16.84
C PRO A 106 -11.42 -3.63 -15.85
N ARG A 107 -11.11 -3.43 -14.57
CA ARG A 107 -12.12 -3.36 -13.50
C ARG A 107 -12.75 -1.96 -13.47
N ASP A 108 -13.96 -1.83 -12.95
CA ASP A 108 -14.74 -0.56 -12.91
C ASP A 108 -13.97 0.66 -12.36
N TYR A 109 -13.09 0.47 -11.36
CA TYR A 109 -12.28 1.57 -10.81
C TYR A 109 -11.04 1.91 -11.66
N GLN A 110 -10.65 1.02 -12.56
CA GLN A 110 -9.55 1.22 -13.49
C GLN A 110 -10.02 2.01 -14.71
N GLU A 111 -11.32 1.96 -15.05
CA GLU A 111 -11.89 2.69 -16.18
C GLU A 111 -11.64 4.20 -16.08
N PRO A 112 -11.91 4.91 -14.97
CA PRO A 112 -11.61 6.35 -14.88
C PRO A 112 -10.12 6.69 -15.00
N ILE A 113 -9.24 5.77 -14.59
CA ILE A 113 -7.79 5.93 -14.72
C ILE A 113 -7.35 5.72 -16.16
N ILE A 114 -7.90 4.69 -16.82
CA ILE A 114 -7.68 4.41 -18.24
C ILE A 114 -8.20 5.57 -19.07
N ASP A 115 -9.40 6.06 -18.78
CA ASP A 115 -9.99 7.25 -19.40
C ASP A 115 -9.10 8.45 -19.17
N PHE A 116 -8.61 8.69 -17.95
CA PHE A 116 -7.68 9.79 -17.70
C PHE A 116 -6.41 9.66 -18.54
N ILE A 117 -5.84 8.47 -18.69
CA ILE A 117 -4.64 8.24 -19.53
C ILE A 117 -4.96 8.47 -21.01
N LEU A 118 -6.09 7.94 -21.50
CA LEU A 118 -6.51 7.98 -22.90
C LEU A 118 -7.11 9.32 -23.32
N THR A 119 -7.67 10.08 -22.38
CA THR A 119 -8.31 11.38 -22.63
C THR A 119 -7.27 12.28 -23.29
N PRO A 120 -7.48 12.71 -24.53
CA PRO A 120 -6.52 13.56 -25.19
C PRO A 120 -6.32 14.86 -24.41
N ASN A 121 -5.07 15.21 -24.09
CA ASN A 121 -4.69 16.62 -24.16
C ASN A 121 -4.51 17.06 -25.64
N LEU A 122 -4.75 16.16 -26.61
CA LEU A 122 -4.44 16.33 -28.03
C LEU A 122 -5.25 17.46 -28.69
N ASP A 123 -6.42 17.83 -28.15
CA ASP A 123 -7.25 18.93 -28.68
C ASP A 123 -7.18 20.22 -27.83
N SER A 124 -6.48 20.20 -26.70
CA SER A 124 -6.41 21.38 -25.84
C SER A 124 -5.25 22.28 -26.30
N LYS A 125 -5.52 23.58 -26.46
CA LYS A 125 -4.50 24.64 -26.62
C LYS A 125 -3.62 24.81 -25.35
N GLU A 126 -3.57 23.80 -24.47
CA GLU A 126 -2.84 23.78 -23.20
C GLU A 126 -1.63 22.83 -23.28
N LEU A 127 -0.48 23.33 -22.81
CA LEU A 127 0.87 22.95 -23.23
C LEU A 127 1.42 21.63 -22.65
N THR A 128 0.61 20.64 -22.24
CA THR A 128 1.20 19.43 -21.59
C THR A 128 0.88 18.11 -22.29
N GLY A 129 1.94 17.42 -22.71
CA GLY A 129 1.93 16.00 -23.08
C GLY A 129 2.30 15.06 -21.91
N SER A 130 2.51 15.57 -20.70
CA SER A 130 2.85 14.75 -19.52
C SER A 130 1.61 14.49 -18.66
N LYS A 131 1.43 13.26 -18.15
CA LYS A 131 0.42 12.91 -17.14
C LYS A 131 1.03 12.12 -16.00
N LEU A 132 0.50 12.33 -14.80
CA LEU A 132 0.90 11.62 -13.60
C LEU A 132 -0.28 10.89 -12.98
N VAL A 133 -0.09 9.60 -12.75
CA VAL A 133 -1.09 8.75 -12.12
C VAL A 133 -0.54 8.29 -10.76
N PRO A 134 -1.16 8.71 -9.64
CA PRO A 134 -0.70 8.35 -8.31
C PRO A 134 -1.12 6.91 -7.98
N ILE A 135 -0.36 5.95 -8.50
CA ILE A 135 -0.57 4.53 -8.27
C ILE A 135 0.70 3.96 -7.65
N ALA A 136 0.51 3.12 -6.63
CA ALA A 136 1.53 2.24 -6.09
C ALA A 136 1.93 1.17 -7.11
N THR A 137 2.91 1.48 -7.94
CA THR A 137 3.84 0.51 -8.51
C THR A 137 4.96 0.28 -7.50
N GLY A 138 5.46 -0.95 -7.39
CA GLY A 138 6.62 -1.27 -6.53
C GLY A 138 6.43 -1.25 -5.01
N ARG A 139 5.88 -0.20 -4.42
CA ARG A 139 5.74 0.04 -2.97
C ARG A 139 4.29 0.18 -2.54
N GLY A 140 3.83 -0.67 -1.64
CA GLY A 140 2.43 -0.69 -1.15
C GLY A 140 1.73 -2.05 -1.25
N LYS A 141 2.47 -3.15 -1.33
CA LYS A 141 1.93 -4.53 -1.29
C LYS A 141 2.73 -5.44 -0.36
N ALA A 142 3.56 -4.82 0.47
CA ALA A 142 4.54 -5.52 1.25
C ALA A 142 3.81 -6.32 2.31
N GLN A 143 4.18 -7.59 2.44
CA GLN A 143 3.77 -8.43 3.55
C GLN A 143 5.01 -8.77 4.38
N PRO A 144 4.83 -9.01 5.69
CA PRO A 144 5.89 -9.52 6.55
C PRO A 144 6.56 -10.77 5.97
N LEU A 145 7.85 -10.95 6.22
CA LEU A 145 8.58 -12.13 5.74
C LEU A 145 8.02 -13.46 6.28
N ASP A 146 7.33 -13.45 7.41
CA ASP A 146 6.66 -14.59 8.04
C ASP A 146 5.25 -14.87 7.50
N ALA A 147 4.69 -13.99 6.65
CA ALA A 147 3.38 -14.20 6.02
C ALA A 147 3.37 -15.48 5.18
N LYS A 148 2.30 -16.26 5.25
CA LYS A 148 2.22 -17.56 4.55
C LYS A 148 1.73 -17.39 3.13
N ILE A 149 2.49 -17.92 2.16
CA ILE A 149 2.11 -17.96 0.75
C ILE A 149 1.66 -19.37 0.38
N LYS A 150 0.51 -19.49 -0.29
CA LYS A 150 0.00 -20.80 -0.70
C LYS A 150 0.88 -21.37 -1.82
N VAL A 151 1.33 -22.60 -1.63
CA VAL A 151 2.02 -23.42 -2.66
C VAL A 151 1.20 -24.69 -2.92
N PRO A 152 1.35 -25.34 -4.08
CA PRO A 152 0.66 -26.60 -4.37
C PRO A 152 0.78 -27.60 -3.21
N GLY A 153 -0.36 -28.01 -2.64
CA GLY A 153 -0.40 -28.98 -1.53
C GLY A 153 0.12 -28.47 -0.17
N GLY A 154 0.44 -27.18 -0.02
CA GLY A 154 0.98 -26.69 1.25
C GLY A 154 1.04 -25.16 1.38
N TRP A 155 1.92 -24.70 2.26
CA TRP A 155 2.23 -23.30 2.51
C TRP A 155 3.74 -23.11 2.62
N SER A 156 4.24 -21.99 2.12
CA SER A 156 5.60 -21.49 2.34
C SER A 156 5.52 -20.10 2.98
N THR A 157 6.65 -19.45 3.26
CA THR A 157 6.68 -18.09 3.83
C THR A 157 7.07 -17.07 2.76
N MET A 158 6.62 -15.82 2.93
CA MET A 158 6.95 -14.70 2.06
C MET A 158 8.47 -14.54 1.92
N GLY A 159 9.23 -14.65 3.02
CA GLY A 159 10.69 -14.55 3.02
C GLY A 159 11.40 -15.71 2.32
N ALA A 160 10.76 -16.88 2.19
CA ALA A 160 11.30 -18.00 1.44
C ALA A 160 11.02 -17.92 -0.08
N MET A 161 10.23 -16.93 -0.53
CA MET A 161 9.90 -16.80 -1.94
C MET A 161 11.13 -16.42 -2.76
N GLN A 162 11.34 -17.15 -3.85
CA GLN A 162 12.37 -16.90 -4.85
C GLN A 162 11.72 -16.88 -6.24
N VAL A 163 12.38 -16.25 -7.22
CA VAL A 163 11.97 -16.36 -8.62
C VAL A 163 11.90 -17.85 -9.01
N ASP A 164 10.91 -18.19 -9.82
CA ASP A 164 10.53 -19.55 -10.25
C ASP A 164 9.89 -20.46 -9.20
N THR A 165 9.71 -19.99 -7.95
CA THR A 165 8.91 -20.71 -6.95
C THR A 165 7.48 -20.90 -7.47
N ILE A 166 6.95 -22.13 -7.45
CA ILE A 166 5.56 -22.41 -7.83
C ILE A 166 4.65 -22.13 -6.63
N ILE A 167 3.68 -21.24 -6.82
CA ILE A 167 2.65 -20.88 -5.85
C ILE A 167 1.25 -21.13 -6.44
N THR A 168 0.22 -20.99 -5.61
CA THR A 168 -1.18 -21.17 -6.03
C THR A 168 -1.84 -19.80 -6.26
N ALA A 169 -2.38 -19.59 -7.46
CA ALA A 169 -3.14 -18.39 -7.82
C ALA A 169 -4.55 -18.41 -7.22
N LYS A 170 -5.28 -17.28 -7.32
CA LYS A 170 -6.65 -17.15 -6.80
C LYS A 170 -7.60 -18.23 -7.36
N ASP A 171 -7.48 -18.56 -8.64
CA ASP A 171 -8.34 -19.51 -9.34
C ASP A 171 -7.97 -20.98 -9.07
N GLY A 172 -7.00 -21.22 -8.17
CA GLY A 172 -6.53 -22.54 -7.81
C GLY A 172 -5.45 -23.10 -8.73
N SER A 173 -5.09 -22.41 -9.82
CA SER A 173 -4.05 -22.85 -10.75
C SER A 173 -2.63 -22.63 -10.19
N PRO A 174 -1.66 -23.50 -10.54
CA PRO A 174 -0.26 -23.27 -10.20
C PRO A 174 0.32 -22.15 -11.07
N THR A 175 1.07 -21.23 -10.47
CA THR A 175 1.76 -20.13 -11.16
C THR A 175 3.15 -19.91 -10.58
N LYS A 176 4.07 -19.34 -11.37
CA LYS A 176 5.44 -19.07 -10.93
C LYS A 176 5.59 -17.68 -10.34
N VAL A 177 6.40 -17.56 -9.30
CA VAL A 177 6.92 -16.26 -8.83
C VAL A 177 7.88 -15.72 -9.88
N THR A 178 7.62 -14.52 -10.38
CA THR A 178 8.42 -13.87 -11.42
C THR A 178 9.43 -12.87 -10.88
N GLY A 179 9.28 -12.46 -9.63
CA GLY A 179 10.12 -11.44 -9.02
C GLY A 179 9.87 -11.34 -7.53
N VAL A 180 10.91 -10.96 -6.80
CA VAL A 180 10.92 -10.85 -5.34
C VAL A 180 11.58 -9.52 -4.99
N TYR A 181 10.89 -8.68 -4.21
CA TYR A 181 11.27 -7.29 -3.99
C TYR A 181 11.23 -6.97 -2.49
N PRO A 182 12.37 -7.04 -1.79
CA PRO A 182 12.48 -6.60 -0.40
C PRO A 182 12.11 -5.12 -0.25
N GLN A 183 11.30 -4.78 0.75
CA GLN A 183 10.82 -3.42 1.01
C GLN A 183 11.44 -2.82 2.30
N GLY A 184 12.16 -3.62 3.07
CA GLY A 184 12.72 -3.22 4.36
C GLY A 184 11.66 -3.18 5.47
N LYS A 185 11.97 -2.48 6.55
CA LYS A 185 11.03 -2.29 7.67
C LYS A 185 9.90 -1.34 7.29
N MET A 186 8.68 -1.80 7.46
CA MET A 186 7.47 -1.02 7.25
C MET A 186 6.50 -1.20 8.42
N PRO A 187 5.63 -0.23 8.70
CA PRO A 187 4.49 -0.39 9.60
C PRO A 187 3.57 -1.52 9.09
N VAL A 188 3.26 -2.49 9.95
CA VAL A 188 2.42 -3.64 9.62
C VAL A 188 1.15 -3.62 10.45
N TYR A 189 0.05 -3.99 9.79
CA TYR A 189 -1.26 -4.09 10.38
C TYR A 189 -1.79 -5.50 10.23
N LYS A 190 -2.45 -5.99 11.27
CA LYS A 190 -3.17 -7.25 11.28
C LYS A 190 -4.64 -6.98 10.96
N ILE A 191 -5.12 -7.57 9.86
CA ILE A 191 -6.52 -7.54 9.45
C ILE A 191 -7.17 -8.80 10.00
N THR A 192 -8.20 -8.65 10.83
CA THR A 192 -9.00 -9.75 11.37
C THR A 192 -10.37 -9.78 10.70
N PHE A 193 -10.81 -10.95 10.26
CA PHE A 193 -12.12 -11.16 9.64
C PHE A 193 -13.06 -11.89 10.60
N ILE A 194 -14.37 -11.70 10.41
CA ILE A 194 -15.39 -12.24 11.33
C ILE A 194 -15.45 -13.77 11.45
N ASP A 195 -14.90 -14.49 10.48
CA ASP A 195 -14.81 -15.95 10.57
C ASP A 195 -13.54 -16.39 11.31
N GLY A 196 -12.75 -15.45 11.85
CA GLY A 196 -11.50 -15.65 12.56
C GLY A 196 -10.26 -15.77 11.65
N ARG A 197 -10.38 -15.52 10.33
CA ARG A 197 -9.18 -15.40 9.47
C ARG A 197 -8.40 -14.15 9.88
N THR A 198 -7.09 -14.21 9.72
CA THR A 198 -6.21 -13.06 9.88
C THR A 198 -5.18 -13.04 8.76
N CYS A 199 -4.73 -11.86 8.39
CA CYS A 199 -3.58 -11.65 7.51
C CYS A 199 -2.89 -10.35 7.89
N GLU A 200 -1.61 -10.22 7.53
CA GLU A 200 -0.79 -9.06 7.88
C GLU A 200 -0.31 -8.36 6.61
N ALA A 201 -0.36 -7.03 6.62
CA ALA A 201 0.07 -6.23 5.47
C ALA A 201 0.54 -4.84 5.90
N SER A 202 1.32 -4.19 5.02
CA SER A 202 1.75 -2.81 5.25
C SER A 202 0.57 -1.83 5.24
N ASP A 203 0.77 -0.65 5.84
CA ASP A 203 -0.13 0.51 5.81
C ASP A 203 -0.77 0.80 4.44
N GLU A 204 0.02 0.76 3.37
CA GLU A 204 -0.41 1.11 2.02
C GLU A 204 -0.96 -0.08 1.20
N HIS A 205 -1.13 -1.27 1.80
CA HIS A 205 -1.67 -2.44 1.09
C HIS A 205 -3.09 -2.21 0.60
N LEU A 206 -3.36 -2.46 -0.69
CA LEU A 206 -4.65 -2.19 -1.32
C LEU A 206 -5.62 -3.38 -1.22
N TRP A 207 -6.85 -3.11 -0.78
CA TRP A 207 -7.88 -4.11 -0.57
C TRP A 207 -9.13 -3.78 -1.37
N LYS A 208 -9.64 -4.76 -2.14
CA LYS A 208 -10.94 -4.67 -2.80
C LYS A 208 -12.04 -4.99 -1.81
N VAL A 209 -12.86 -4.00 -1.48
CA VAL A 209 -13.90 -4.13 -0.45
C VAL A 209 -15.26 -3.62 -0.93
N PHE A 210 -16.31 -4.13 -0.30
CA PHE A 210 -17.67 -3.62 -0.40
C PHE A 210 -18.02 -2.93 0.91
N ILE A 211 -18.28 -1.63 0.84
CA ILE A 211 -18.63 -0.82 2.00
C ILE A 211 -20.15 -0.74 2.08
N LYS A 212 -20.71 -1.23 3.18
CA LYS A 212 -22.15 -1.20 3.45
C LYS A 212 -22.44 -0.10 4.46
N ASP A 213 -22.94 1.02 3.95
CA ASP A 213 -23.44 2.16 4.71
C ASP A 213 -24.96 1.99 5.00
N GLU A 214 -25.48 2.75 5.98
CA GLU A 214 -26.88 2.75 6.42
C GLU A 214 -27.82 3.22 5.29
N LYS A 215 -27.41 4.26 4.54
CA LYS A 215 -28.13 4.72 3.34
C LYS A 215 -27.83 3.80 2.15
N LYS A 216 -28.86 3.26 1.51
CA LYS A 216 -28.74 2.30 0.38
C LYS A 216 -27.90 2.83 -0.79
N GLU A 217 -27.95 4.14 -1.02
CA GLU A 217 -27.30 4.86 -2.13
C GLU A 217 -25.77 4.91 -2.01
N ASN A 218 -25.23 4.76 -0.79
CA ASN A 218 -23.79 4.80 -0.51
C ASN A 218 -23.09 3.44 -0.56
N ARG A 219 -23.82 2.37 -0.88
CA ARG A 219 -23.26 1.01 -0.95
C ARG A 219 -22.49 0.84 -2.24
N LYS A 220 -21.16 0.91 -2.16
CA LYS A 220 -20.29 0.83 -3.34
C LYS A 220 -19.08 -0.08 -3.12
N TYR A 221 -18.61 -0.62 -4.24
CA TYR A 221 -17.31 -1.26 -4.33
C TYR A 221 -16.22 -0.19 -4.31
N GLN A 222 -15.18 -0.41 -3.51
CA GLN A 222 -14.05 0.52 -3.40
C GLN A 222 -12.76 -0.27 -3.25
N ILE A 223 -11.67 0.36 -3.66
CA ILE A 223 -10.33 -0.03 -3.26
C ILE A 223 -9.85 0.97 -2.22
N VAL A 224 -9.35 0.43 -1.13
CA VAL A 224 -8.88 1.20 0.02
C VAL A 224 -7.55 0.62 0.49
N ASN A 225 -6.64 1.47 0.98
CA ASN A 225 -5.44 0.99 1.63
C ASN A 225 -5.73 0.48 3.06
N THR A 226 -4.77 -0.19 3.69
CA THR A 226 -4.94 -0.77 5.04
C THR A 226 -5.28 0.28 6.09
N LEU A 227 -4.69 1.47 6.01
CA LEU A 227 -5.00 2.60 6.89
C LEU A 227 -6.47 3.03 6.76
N ARG A 228 -6.97 3.20 5.54
CA ARG A 228 -8.37 3.55 5.31
C ARG A 228 -9.31 2.44 5.76
N LEU A 229 -8.92 1.19 5.61
CA LEU A 229 -9.65 0.05 6.13
C LEU A 229 -9.80 0.09 7.64
N LYS A 230 -8.70 0.41 8.34
CA LYS A 230 -8.69 0.64 9.78
C LYS A 230 -9.67 1.73 10.17
N GLU A 231 -9.61 2.90 9.53
CA GLU A 231 -10.54 4.00 9.81
C GLU A 231 -12.01 3.60 9.64
N LEU A 232 -12.33 2.81 8.61
CA LEU A 232 -13.69 2.35 8.35
C LEU A 232 -14.16 1.38 9.44
N THR A 233 -13.30 0.43 9.84
CA THR A 233 -13.63 -0.51 10.92
C THR A 233 -13.79 0.18 12.27
N GLU A 234 -12.96 1.18 12.59
CA GLU A 234 -13.04 1.96 13.83
C GLU A 234 -14.31 2.82 13.91
N ARG A 235 -14.84 3.25 12.76
CA ARG A 235 -16.13 3.93 12.65
C ARG A 235 -17.33 2.99 12.66
N ASN A 236 -17.12 1.68 12.94
CA ASN A 236 -18.13 0.64 12.87
C ASN A 236 -18.83 0.52 11.50
N ILE A 237 -18.19 0.99 10.42
CA ILE A 237 -18.71 0.85 9.07
C ILE A 237 -18.51 -0.60 8.63
N LEU A 238 -19.58 -1.23 8.11
CA LEU A 238 -19.53 -2.63 7.70
C LEU A 238 -18.77 -2.77 6.38
N VAL A 239 -17.53 -3.25 6.46
CA VAL A 239 -16.67 -3.51 5.29
C VAL A 239 -16.57 -5.00 5.02
N SER A 240 -16.81 -5.41 3.78
CA SER A 240 -16.67 -6.81 3.36
C SER A 240 -15.66 -6.98 2.25
N TYR A 241 -14.70 -7.88 2.47
CA TYR A 241 -13.75 -8.36 1.49
C TYR A 241 -14.41 -9.37 0.53
N LEU A 242 -13.97 -9.36 -0.73
CA LEU A 242 -14.73 -9.95 -1.84
C LEU A 242 -14.05 -11.11 -2.55
N ASP A 243 -12.72 -11.16 -2.55
CA ASP A 243 -11.98 -12.15 -3.33
C ASP A 243 -11.74 -13.42 -2.50
N LEU A 244 -12.74 -14.28 -2.44
CA LEU A 244 -12.55 -15.67 -1.99
C LEU A 244 -11.79 -16.46 -3.07
N ILE A 245 -11.05 -17.47 -2.64
CA ILE A 245 -10.30 -18.36 -3.52
C ILE A 245 -11.23 -19.37 -4.21
N ASP A 246 -10.81 -19.86 -5.37
CA ASP A 246 -11.31 -21.12 -5.91
C ASP A 246 -10.47 -22.30 -5.38
N PRO A 247 -11.01 -23.54 -5.38
CA PRO A 247 -10.28 -24.70 -4.91
C PRO A 247 -9.01 -24.97 -5.73
N GLU A 248 -7.94 -25.36 -5.03
CA GLU A 248 -6.66 -25.69 -5.65
C GLU A 248 -6.76 -26.89 -6.61
N ILE A 249 -6.10 -26.78 -7.76
CA ILE A 249 -6.01 -27.83 -8.78
C ILE A 249 -4.83 -28.75 -8.43
N LEU A 250 -5.13 -29.91 -7.86
CA LEU A 250 -4.15 -30.96 -7.53
C LEU A 250 -4.62 -32.31 -8.05
N SER A 251 -3.66 -33.16 -8.43
CA SER A 251 -3.95 -34.56 -8.72
C SER A 251 -4.30 -35.33 -7.44
N ASN A 252 -5.16 -36.34 -7.58
CA ASN A 252 -5.45 -37.27 -6.49
C ASN A 252 -4.17 -37.98 -6.04
N ILE A 253 -4.04 -38.18 -4.73
CA ILE A 253 -2.96 -38.96 -4.13
C ILE A 253 -3.50 -40.29 -3.60
N ASN A 254 -2.64 -41.29 -3.44
CA ASN A 254 -3.06 -42.57 -2.87
C ASN A 254 -3.20 -42.44 -1.34
N LEU A 255 -4.43 -42.41 -0.84
CA LEU A 255 -4.73 -42.29 0.58
C LEU A 255 -4.99 -43.68 1.20
N PRO A 256 -4.48 -43.97 2.40
CA PRO A 256 -4.55 -45.32 3.00
C PRO A 256 -5.97 -45.76 3.33
N ILE A 257 -6.86 -44.82 3.64
CA ILE A 257 -8.29 -45.03 3.86
C ILE A 257 -9.05 -44.11 2.92
N ASN A 258 -10.13 -44.60 2.30
CA ASN A 258 -11.00 -43.76 1.48
C ASN A 258 -11.43 -42.48 2.25
N PRO A 259 -11.37 -41.27 1.65
CA PRO A 259 -11.62 -40.03 2.36
C PRO A 259 -13.00 -39.96 3.03
N TYR A 260 -14.06 -40.39 2.34
CA TYR A 260 -15.41 -40.44 2.92
C TYR A 260 -15.47 -41.39 4.11
N LEU A 261 -14.90 -42.60 3.96
CA LEU A 261 -14.85 -43.59 5.05
C LEU A 261 -14.09 -43.04 6.27
N LEU A 262 -12.95 -42.38 6.06
CA LEU A 262 -12.23 -41.75 7.17
C LEU A 262 -13.07 -40.65 7.84
N GLY A 263 -13.74 -39.80 7.07
CA GLY A 263 -14.61 -38.74 7.59
C GLY A 263 -15.74 -39.30 8.45
N ALA A 264 -16.38 -40.37 7.97
CA ALA A 264 -17.42 -41.09 8.69
C ALA A 264 -16.90 -41.70 10.02
N LEU A 265 -15.70 -42.29 10.01
CA LEU A 265 -15.07 -42.84 11.23
C LEU A 265 -14.66 -41.73 12.22
N LEU A 266 -14.23 -40.58 11.72
CA LEU A 266 -13.89 -39.44 12.56
C LEU A 266 -15.11 -38.85 13.27
N GLY A 267 -16.27 -38.85 12.62
CA GLY A 267 -17.53 -38.47 13.25
C GLY A 267 -18.07 -39.54 14.21
N ASP A 268 -18.77 -40.53 13.65
CA ASP A 268 -19.56 -41.52 14.40
C ASP A 268 -18.79 -42.81 14.75
N GLY A 269 -17.50 -42.89 14.38
CA GLY A 269 -16.66 -44.05 14.65
C GLY A 269 -16.11 -44.12 16.08
N GLY A 270 -16.06 -45.32 16.67
CA GLY A 270 -15.39 -45.61 17.93
C GLY A 270 -14.28 -46.64 17.73
N PHE A 271 -13.05 -46.30 18.14
CA PHE A 271 -11.86 -47.15 17.94
C PHE A 271 -10.90 -47.15 19.14
N THR A 272 -11.43 -47.02 20.36
CA THR A 272 -10.66 -47.05 21.62
C THR A 272 -10.42 -48.45 22.18
N LEU A 273 -11.31 -49.41 21.89
CA LEU A 273 -11.32 -50.76 22.49
C LEU A 273 -10.84 -51.85 21.53
N GLY A 274 -9.85 -51.57 20.67
CA GLY A 274 -9.30 -52.56 19.74
C GLY A 274 -10.26 -53.05 18.65
N SER A 275 -11.41 -52.38 18.47
CA SER A 275 -12.38 -52.67 17.41
C SER A 275 -12.99 -51.37 16.87
N ILE A 276 -13.35 -51.36 15.59
CA ILE A 276 -13.94 -50.21 14.92
C ILE A 276 -15.47 -50.37 14.92
N LYS A 277 -16.15 -49.47 15.63
CA LYS A 277 -17.61 -49.43 15.77
C LYS A 277 -18.16 -48.17 15.12
N ILE A 278 -19.39 -48.23 14.62
CA ILE A 278 -20.13 -47.08 14.08
C ILE A 278 -21.52 -47.11 14.70
N THR A 279 -22.00 -45.96 15.18
CA THR A 279 -23.38 -45.84 15.70
C THR A 279 -24.20 -44.94 14.78
N LYS A 280 -25.06 -45.53 13.93
CA LYS A 280 -25.91 -44.79 12.99
C LYS A 280 -27.17 -45.59 12.63
N TYR A 281 -28.31 -44.89 12.54
CA TYR A 281 -29.60 -45.45 12.11
C TYR A 281 -29.89 -45.24 10.61
N ASP A 282 -29.13 -44.37 9.93
CA ASP A 282 -29.42 -43.94 8.56
C ASP A 282 -28.96 -45.01 7.55
N LYS A 283 -29.91 -45.65 6.85
CA LYS A 283 -29.63 -46.77 5.95
C LYS A 283 -28.79 -46.36 4.74
N GLU A 284 -29.02 -45.18 4.16
CA GLU A 284 -28.24 -44.66 3.02
C GLU A 284 -26.76 -44.52 3.41
N PHE A 285 -26.51 -44.01 4.62
CA PHE A 285 -25.16 -43.90 5.17
C PHE A 285 -24.49 -45.27 5.31
N ILE A 286 -25.20 -46.23 5.90
CA ILE A 286 -24.67 -47.59 6.11
C ILE A 286 -24.38 -48.30 4.79
N ASP A 287 -25.28 -48.21 3.82
CA ASP A 287 -25.08 -48.84 2.50
C ASP A 287 -23.90 -48.22 1.77
N LYS A 288 -23.68 -46.90 1.89
CA LYS A 288 -22.47 -46.24 1.38
C LYS A 288 -21.20 -46.69 2.10
N ILE A 289 -21.22 -46.91 3.43
CA ILE A 289 -20.05 -47.43 4.14
C ILE A 289 -19.69 -48.84 3.65
N LYS A 290 -20.69 -49.70 3.38
CA LYS A 290 -20.45 -51.06 2.86
C LYS A 290 -19.73 -51.08 1.51
N THR A 291 -19.93 -50.07 0.66
CA THR A 291 -19.24 -49.99 -0.64
C THR A 291 -17.81 -49.46 -0.53
N LEU A 292 -17.45 -48.82 0.59
CA LEU A 292 -16.16 -48.16 0.78
C LEU A 292 -15.21 -48.92 1.71
N ILE A 293 -15.71 -49.89 2.48
CA ILE A 293 -14.86 -50.78 3.28
C ILE A 293 -14.06 -51.71 2.36
N PRO A 294 -12.81 -52.07 2.72
CA PRO A 294 -12.01 -53.01 1.94
C PRO A 294 -12.69 -54.37 1.78
N ASP A 295 -12.50 -55.04 0.66
CA ASP A 295 -13.13 -56.35 0.35
C ASP A 295 -12.83 -57.44 1.38
N SER A 296 -11.71 -57.34 2.09
CA SER A 296 -11.32 -58.25 3.18
C SER A 296 -12.16 -58.08 4.46
N MET A 297 -13.03 -57.07 4.50
CA MET A 297 -13.81 -56.68 5.66
C MET A 297 -15.30 -56.63 5.35
N GLU A 298 -16.10 -56.70 6.40
CA GLU A 298 -17.55 -56.56 6.34
C GLU A 298 -18.07 -55.74 7.53
N LEU A 299 -19.25 -55.16 7.33
CA LEU A 299 -19.97 -54.42 8.35
C LEU A 299 -21.05 -55.33 8.95
N VAL A 300 -20.91 -55.67 10.23
CA VAL A 300 -21.85 -56.52 10.98
C VAL A 300 -22.61 -55.65 11.97
N THR A 301 -23.91 -55.92 12.13
CA THR A 301 -24.76 -55.20 13.09
C THR A 301 -25.04 -56.01 14.34
N TYR A 302 -25.16 -55.32 15.48
CA TYR A 302 -25.59 -55.91 16.75
C TYR A 302 -27.07 -55.63 17.04
N ASP A 303 -27.57 -54.50 16.56
CA ASP A 303 -28.96 -54.04 16.69
C ASP A 303 -29.27 -53.05 15.54
N ASP A 304 -30.33 -52.25 15.68
CA ASP A 304 -30.78 -51.34 14.62
C ASP A 304 -29.83 -50.15 14.36
N ILE A 305 -28.89 -49.85 15.26
CA ILE A 305 -28.07 -48.62 15.19
C ILE A 305 -26.57 -48.83 15.45
N ARG A 306 -26.14 -49.95 16.04
CA ARG A 306 -24.74 -50.23 16.41
C ARG A 306 -24.12 -51.26 15.47
N TRP A 307 -23.13 -50.79 14.71
CA TRP A 307 -22.41 -51.55 13.71
C TRP A 307 -20.94 -51.74 14.10
N LYS A 308 -20.30 -52.77 13.57
CA LYS A 308 -18.87 -53.04 13.73
C LYS A 308 -18.26 -53.51 12.42
N ILE A 309 -17.06 -53.01 12.13
CA ILE A 309 -16.27 -53.45 10.98
C ILE A 309 -15.38 -54.60 11.45
N VAL A 310 -15.49 -55.75 10.80
CA VAL A 310 -14.74 -56.99 11.11
C VAL A 310 -14.10 -57.56 9.84
N ASN A 311 -13.09 -58.42 10.01
CA ASN A 311 -12.54 -59.18 8.89
C ASN A 311 -13.56 -60.27 8.48
N LYS A 312 -13.76 -60.47 7.17
CA LYS A 312 -14.62 -61.56 6.66
C LYS A 312 -14.11 -62.95 7.07
N VAL A 313 -12.78 -63.11 7.12
CA VAL A 313 -12.13 -64.37 7.52
C VAL A 313 -11.78 -64.33 9.02
N LYS A 314 -12.36 -65.25 9.80
CA LYS A 314 -12.06 -65.44 11.22
C LYS A 314 -10.60 -65.90 11.40
N GLY A 315 -9.87 -65.33 12.37
CA GLY A 315 -8.49 -65.70 12.71
C GLY A 315 -7.38 -64.83 12.08
N LEU A 316 -7.73 -63.86 11.22
CA LEU A 316 -6.76 -62.85 10.76
C LEU A 316 -6.39 -61.89 11.90
N ASN A 317 -5.16 -61.98 12.40
CA ASN A 317 -4.67 -61.22 13.56
C ASN A 317 -4.53 -59.70 13.33
N LYS A 318 -4.59 -59.20 12.09
CA LYS A 318 -4.45 -57.76 11.79
C LYS A 318 -5.57 -57.27 10.87
N SER A 319 -6.44 -56.39 11.38
CA SER A 319 -7.38 -55.63 10.57
C SER A 319 -6.62 -54.52 9.81
N PHE A 320 -6.80 -54.45 8.49
CA PHE A 320 -6.31 -53.35 7.63
C PHE A 320 -6.63 -51.97 8.23
N LEU A 321 -7.90 -51.65 8.46
CA LEU A 321 -8.31 -50.35 9.03
C LEU A 321 -7.70 -50.08 10.41
N ILE A 322 -7.58 -51.08 11.29
CA ILE A 322 -6.89 -50.88 12.59
C ILE A 322 -5.41 -50.53 12.37
N THR A 323 -4.76 -51.17 11.40
CA THR A 323 -3.37 -50.92 11.06
C THR A 323 -3.18 -49.52 10.49
N GLU A 324 -4.02 -49.11 9.55
CA GLU A 324 -3.96 -47.77 8.94
C GLU A 324 -4.33 -46.68 9.95
N LEU A 325 -5.39 -46.85 10.75
CA LEU A 325 -5.73 -45.90 11.82
C LEU A 325 -4.61 -45.77 12.86
N ARG A 326 -3.84 -46.84 13.12
CA ARG A 326 -2.65 -46.77 13.99
C ARG A 326 -1.54 -45.95 13.34
N LYS A 327 -1.24 -46.18 12.06
CA LYS A 327 -0.25 -45.39 11.31
C LYS A 327 -0.61 -43.92 11.25
N LEU A 328 -1.89 -43.60 11.09
CA LEU A 328 -2.43 -42.25 11.08
C LEU A 328 -2.50 -41.60 12.49
N GLY A 329 -2.14 -42.33 13.55
CA GLY A 329 -2.17 -41.82 14.93
C GLY A 329 -3.58 -41.64 15.53
N LEU A 330 -4.60 -42.23 14.91
CA LEU A 330 -6.00 -42.12 15.32
C LEU A 330 -6.45 -43.25 16.25
N LEU A 331 -5.87 -44.45 16.13
CA LEU A 331 -6.25 -45.58 16.96
C LEU A 331 -6.11 -45.25 18.46
N GLY A 332 -7.12 -45.58 19.28
CA GLY A 332 -7.11 -45.28 20.71
C GLY A 332 -7.60 -43.88 21.10
N LYS A 333 -7.79 -42.96 20.14
CA LYS A 333 -8.24 -41.58 20.42
C LYS A 333 -9.73 -41.53 20.77
N TYR A 334 -10.06 -40.76 21.79
CA TYR A 334 -11.46 -40.41 22.10
C TYR A 334 -11.97 -39.32 21.17
N SER A 335 -13.29 -39.13 21.11
CA SER A 335 -13.96 -38.14 20.23
C SER A 335 -13.41 -36.71 20.34
N TYR A 336 -12.94 -36.30 21.53
CA TYR A 336 -12.37 -34.97 21.79
C TYR A 336 -10.88 -34.84 21.42
N GLU A 337 -10.22 -35.95 21.08
CA GLU A 337 -8.80 -35.98 20.67
C GLU A 337 -8.61 -36.26 19.18
N LYS A 338 -9.67 -36.64 18.46
CA LYS A 338 -9.61 -36.94 17.02
C LYS A 338 -9.15 -35.72 16.22
N PHE A 339 -8.40 -35.95 15.14
CA PHE A 339 -7.90 -34.92 14.23
C PHE A 339 -7.92 -35.45 12.78
N ILE A 340 -7.68 -34.59 11.80
CA ILE A 340 -7.52 -34.99 10.40
C ILE A 340 -6.02 -35.07 10.10
N PRO A 341 -5.49 -36.21 9.60
CA PRO A 341 -4.09 -36.32 9.21
C PRO A 341 -3.73 -35.38 8.04
N ASN A 342 -2.48 -34.91 8.00
CA ASN A 342 -2.03 -33.90 7.02
C ASN A 342 -2.19 -34.34 5.56
N GLU A 343 -1.93 -35.61 5.25
CA GLU A 343 -2.12 -36.17 3.90
C GLU A 343 -3.55 -35.99 3.38
N TYR A 344 -4.56 -35.97 4.25
CA TYR A 344 -5.95 -35.68 3.90
C TYR A 344 -6.27 -34.18 3.86
N LEU A 345 -5.56 -33.34 4.63
CA LEU A 345 -5.72 -31.88 4.59
C LEU A 345 -5.13 -31.27 3.31
N PHE A 346 -4.10 -31.91 2.76
CA PHE A 346 -3.34 -31.46 1.60
C PHE A 346 -3.63 -32.26 0.32
N SER A 347 -4.63 -33.14 0.34
CA SER A 347 -5.07 -33.91 -0.82
C SER A 347 -5.78 -33.04 -1.86
N SER A 348 -6.16 -33.66 -2.98
CA SER A 348 -6.96 -33.01 -4.03
C SER A 348 -8.29 -32.46 -3.52
N THR A 349 -8.86 -31.54 -4.28
CA THR A 349 -10.15 -30.91 -3.95
C THR A 349 -11.26 -31.95 -3.85
N GLU A 350 -11.26 -32.94 -4.73
CA GLU A 350 -12.22 -34.06 -4.75
C GLU A 350 -12.12 -34.88 -3.47
N GLN A 351 -10.89 -35.27 -3.08
CA GLN A 351 -10.64 -36.04 -1.86
C GLN A 351 -11.00 -35.26 -0.58
N LYS A 352 -10.74 -33.94 -0.57
CA LYS A 352 -11.15 -33.05 0.53
C LYS A 352 -12.67 -32.95 0.65
N ILE A 353 -13.38 -32.88 -0.49
CA ILE A 353 -14.85 -32.86 -0.52
C ILE A 353 -15.41 -34.20 -0.04
N GLU A 354 -14.87 -35.34 -0.48
CA GLU A 354 -15.30 -36.67 0.00
C GLU A 354 -15.12 -36.81 1.53
N LEU A 355 -13.99 -36.34 2.05
CA LEU A 355 -13.75 -36.32 3.50
C LEU A 355 -14.76 -35.44 4.25
N LEU A 356 -15.01 -34.24 3.73
CA LEU A 356 -16.02 -33.33 4.27
C LEU A 356 -17.42 -33.96 4.24
N GLN A 357 -17.77 -34.67 3.16
CA GLN A 357 -19.04 -35.38 3.05
C GLN A 357 -19.18 -36.44 4.15
N GLY A 358 -18.14 -37.23 4.41
CA GLY A 358 -18.14 -38.22 5.50
C GLY A 358 -18.39 -37.57 6.86
N LEU A 359 -17.68 -36.47 7.17
CA LEU A 359 -17.85 -35.72 8.42
C LEU A 359 -19.22 -35.03 8.53
N LEU A 360 -19.72 -34.48 7.44
CA LEU A 360 -20.98 -33.74 7.43
C LEU A 360 -22.19 -34.66 7.37
N ASP A 361 -22.08 -35.86 6.83
CA ASP A 361 -23.14 -36.88 6.89
C ASP A 361 -23.25 -37.49 8.30
N THR A 362 -22.18 -37.51 9.09
CA THR A 362 -22.23 -37.89 10.51
C THR A 362 -22.81 -36.76 11.38
N ASP A 363 -22.00 -35.76 11.68
CA ASP A 363 -22.25 -34.72 12.70
C ASP A 363 -22.61 -33.36 12.10
N GLY A 364 -22.78 -33.29 10.78
CA GLY A 364 -23.35 -32.15 10.09
C GLY A 364 -24.86 -32.05 10.27
N SER A 365 -25.34 -30.86 10.53
CA SER A 365 -26.75 -30.51 10.70
C SER A 365 -27.13 -29.34 9.81
N ILE A 366 -28.37 -29.35 9.32
CA ILE A 366 -28.94 -28.28 8.50
C ILE A 366 -30.17 -27.76 9.24
N ASN A 367 -30.13 -26.49 9.63
CA ASN A 367 -31.22 -25.84 10.34
C ASN A 367 -32.42 -25.58 9.41
N LYS A 368 -33.58 -25.25 9.99
CA LYS A 368 -34.81 -24.91 9.24
C LYS A 368 -34.60 -23.80 8.20
N ASN A 369 -33.67 -22.88 8.44
CA ASN A 369 -33.33 -21.79 7.54
C ASN A 369 -32.21 -22.14 6.52
N GLY A 370 -31.90 -23.42 6.36
CA GLY A 370 -30.86 -23.95 5.49
C GLY A 370 -29.42 -23.85 6.03
N SER A 371 -29.15 -23.15 7.14
CA SER A 371 -27.78 -22.98 7.63
C SER A 371 -27.11 -24.29 8.03
N ILE A 372 -25.87 -24.49 7.56
CA ILE A 372 -25.08 -25.69 7.79
C ILE A 372 -24.23 -25.51 9.05
N ILE A 373 -24.30 -26.46 9.97
CA ILE A 373 -23.49 -26.50 11.19
C ILE A 373 -22.87 -27.88 11.34
N TYR A 374 -21.56 -27.95 11.53
CA TYR A 374 -20.87 -29.15 11.99
C TYR A 374 -20.59 -29.05 13.49
N GLY A 375 -20.85 -30.12 14.25
CA GLY A 375 -20.60 -30.16 15.70
C GLY A 375 -19.50 -31.16 16.04
N THR A 376 -18.60 -30.79 16.96
CA THR A 376 -17.60 -31.73 17.48
C THR A 376 -17.14 -31.34 18.89
N SER A 377 -16.62 -32.31 19.64
CA SER A 377 -15.94 -32.06 20.93
C SER A 377 -14.42 -31.93 20.79
N SER A 378 -13.87 -32.17 19.59
CA SER A 378 -12.44 -32.00 19.32
C SER A 378 -12.13 -30.63 18.74
N TYR A 379 -11.25 -29.88 19.41
CA TYR A 379 -10.72 -28.63 18.89
C TYR A 379 -9.94 -28.83 17.58
N PHE A 380 -9.12 -29.89 17.51
CA PHE A 380 -8.32 -30.22 16.35
C PHE A 380 -9.20 -30.52 15.13
N LEU A 381 -10.27 -31.28 15.32
CA LEU A 381 -11.22 -31.58 14.25
C LEU A 381 -11.99 -30.33 13.81
N ALA A 382 -12.38 -29.46 14.75
CA ALA A 382 -13.03 -28.19 14.43
C ALA A 382 -12.14 -27.27 13.58
N LYS A 383 -10.85 -27.13 13.92
CA LYS A 383 -9.88 -26.35 13.14
C LYS A 383 -9.60 -26.99 11.78
N ALA A 384 -9.53 -28.31 11.70
CA ALA A 384 -9.32 -29.04 10.46
C ALA A 384 -10.51 -28.88 9.49
N VAL A 385 -11.75 -29.00 9.97
CA VAL A 385 -12.95 -28.73 9.16
C VAL A 385 -13.00 -27.28 8.71
N GLN A 386 -12.68 -26.33 9.60
CA GLN A 386 -12.56 -24.92 9.21
C GLN A 386 -11.53 -24.74 8.09
N TYR A 387 -10.36 -25.36 8.19
CA TYR A 387 -9.33 -25.30 7.16
C TYR A 387 -9.84 -25.86 5.82
N LEU A 388 -10.43 -27.06 5.81
CA LEU A 388 -10.94 -27.70 4.60
C LEU A 388 -12.00 -26.83 3.90
N ILE A 389 -12.98 -26.31 4.65
CA ILE A 389 -14.01 -25.42 4.10
C ILE A 389 -13.40 -24.15 3.52
N ARG A 390 -12.41 -23.54 4.19
CA ARG A 390 -11.73 -22.34 3.66
C ARG A 390 -10.93 -22.65 2.40
N SER A 391 -10.30 -23.83 2.34
CA SER A 391 -9.46 -24.27 1.21
C SER A 391 -10.23 -24.50 -0.10
N ILE A 392 -11.54 -24.73 -0.01
CA ILE A 392 -12.43 -24.88 -1.17
C ILE A 392 -13.17 -23.58 -1.51
N GLY A 393 -12.82 -22.45 -0.88
CA GLY A 393 -13.47 -21.15 -1.10
C GLY A 393 -14.69 -20.87 -0.22
N GLY A 394 -14.94 -21.69 0.81
CA GLY A 394 -16.03 -21.51 1.77
C GLY A 394 -15.67 -20.63 2.97
N LEU A 395 -16.69 -20.24 3.73
CA LEU A 395 -16.60 -19.53 5.00
C LEU A 395 -16.91 -20.49 6.15
N ALA A 396 -16.08 -20.49 7.18
CA ALA A 396 -16.26 -21.34 8.36
C ALA A 396 -15.92 -20.56 9.64
N ASN A 397 -16.93 -20.31 10.46
CA ASN A 397 -16.78 -19.68 11.78
C ASN A 397 -16.93 -20.76 12.87
N ILE A 398 -16.03 -20.75 13.85
CA ILE A 398 -16.08 -21.66 15.01
C ILE A 398 -16.65 -20.89 16.21
N SER A 399 -17.67 -21.47 16.83
CA SER A 399 -18.19 -21.06 18.14
C SER A 399 -18.01 -22.21 19.13
N SER A 400 -17.88 -21.89 20.42
CA SER A 400 -17.76 -22.91 21.48
C SER A 400 -18.79 -22.67 22.57
N SER A 401 -19.35 -23.75 23.10
CA SER A 401 -20.32 -23.71 24.21
C SER A 401 -20.17 -24.96 25.07
N ILE A 402 -20.46 -24.85 26.35
CA ILE A 402 -20.55 -26.03 27.22
C ILE A 402 -22.00 -26.50 27.27
N PRO A 403 -22.34 -27.66 26.67
CA PRO A 403 -23.70 -28.18 26.71
C PRO A 403 -24.01 -28.74 28.10
N TYR A 404 -25.29 -28.87 28.41
CA TYR A 404 -25.78 -29.58 29.58
C TYR A 404 -26.59 -30.78 29.13
N TYR A 405 -26.50 -31.88 29.86
CA TYR A 405 -27.33 -33.06 29.64
C TYR A 405 -27.94 -33.51 30.97
N THR A 406 -29.12 -34.12 30.91
CA THR A 406 -29.78 -34.64 32.09
C THR A 406 -29.49 -36.14 32.18
N LYS A 407 -28.89 -36.58 33.28
CA LYS A 407 -28.71 -38.01 33.60
C LYS A 407 -29.39 -38.27 34.93
N ASN A 408 -30.36 -39.20 34.94
CA ASN A 408 -31.14 -39.55 36.13
C ASN A 408 -31.80 -38.33 36.82
N GLY A 409 -32.35 -37.39 36.03
CA GLY A 409 -32.97 -36.16 36.56
C GLY A 409 -32.01 -35.04 36.97
N ILE A 410 -30.70 -35.30 37.04
CA ILE A 410 -29.68 -34.31 37.41
C ILE A 410 -29.10 -33.67 36.15
N LYS A 411 -29.06 -32.33 36.12
CA LYS A 411 -28.42 -31.55 35.06
C LYS A 411 -26.91 -31.62 35.23
N CYS A 412 -26.24 -32.42 34.40
CA CYS A 412 -24.79 -32.55 34.35
C CYS A 412 -24.21 -31.64 33.27
N GLN A 413 -23.04 -31.06 33.55
CA GLN A 413 -22.30 -30.29 32.57
C GLN A 413 -21.57 -31.22 31.60
N GLY A 414 -21.75 -31.01 30.30
CA GLY A 414 -21.05 -31.73 29.24
C GLY A 414 -19.64 -31.19 29.02
N LYS A 415 -18.91 -31.80 28.07
CA LYS A 415 -17.60 -31.30 27.62
C LYS A 415 -17.76 -30.10 26.69
N LEU A 416 -16.74 -29.23 26.64
CA LEU A 416 -16.68 -28.11 25.69
C LEU A 416 -16.95 -28.62 24.25
N ALA A 417 -17.96 -28.04 23.61
CA ALA A 417 -18.37 -28.41 22.26
C ALA A 417 -18.13 -27.25 21.30
N TYR A 418 -17.57 -27.57 20.14
CA TYR A 418 -17.31 -26.65 19.04
C TYR A 418 -18.37 -26.82 17.97
N LYS A 419 -18.92 -25.70 17.50
CA LYS A 419 -19.88 -25.64 16.41
C LYS A 419 -19.29 -24.80 15.29
N ILE A 420 -19.21 -25.39 14.10
CA ILE A 420 -18.65 -24.76 12.92
C ILE A 420 -19.80 -24.37 12.00
N GLY A 421 -20.08 -23.07 11.89
CA GLY A 421 -21.05 -22.53 10.95
C GLY A 421 -20.43 -22.43 9.56
N ILE A 422 -20.99 -23.16 8.59
CA ILE A 422 -20.43 -23.33 7.24
C ILE A 422 -21.28 -22.56 6.23
N ARG A 423 -20.60 -21.82 5.35
CA ARG A 423 -21.19 -21.29 4.12
C ARG A 423 -20.29 -21.59 2.92
N TYR A 424 -20.83 -22.27 1.94
CA TYR A 424 -20.18 -22.59 0.68
C TYR A 424 -21.09 -22.30 -0.53
N LYS A 425 -20.48 -22.04 -1.70
CA LYS A 425 -21.18 -21.67 -2.94
C LYS A 425 -21.95 -22.86 -3.53
N TYR A 426 -21.42 -24.06 -3.35
CA TYR A 426 -21.98 -25.33 -3.84
C TYR A 426 -22.32 -26.27 -2.67
N PRO A 427 -23.25 -25.87 -1.77
CA PRO A 427 -23.58 -26.62 -0.55
C PRO A 427 -24.03 -28.06 -0.82
N GLU A 428 -24.64 -28.33 -1.97
CA GLU A 428 -25.07 -29.66 -2.41
C GLU A 428 -23.90 -30.63 -2.58
N LYS A 429 -22.69 -30.13 -2.87
CA LYS A 429 -21.49 -30.98 -2.97
C LYS A 429 -21.00 -31.47 -1.59
N LEU A 430 -21.46 -30.88 -0.49
CA LEU A 430 -20.96 -31.18 0.86
C LEU A 430 -21.68 -32.35 1.56
N PHE A 431 -22.78 -32.86 1.00
CA PHE A 431 -23.58 -33.91 1.61
C PHE A 431 -23.88 -34.99 0.60
N THR A 432 -24.11 -36.22 1.07
CA THR A 432 -24.54 -37.31 0.18
C THR A 432 -25.87 -37.95 0.57
N LEU A 433 -26.34 -37.75 1.80
CA LEU A 433 -27.63 -38.26 2.24
C LEU A 433 -28.79 -37.45 1.66
N THR A 434 -29.77 -38.12 1.04
CA THR A 434 -30.93 -37.53 0.37
C THR A 434 -31.68 -36.60 1.31
N ARG A 435 -31.91 -37.06 2.54
CA ARG A 435 -32.59 -36.29 3.60
C ARG A 435 -31.89 -34.98 3.95
N LYS A 436 -30.56 -34.91 3.87
CA LYS A 436 -29.79 -33.68 4.13
C LYS A 436 -29.83 -32.77 2.91
N LEU A 437 -29.69 -33.31 1.71
CA LEU A 437 -29.83 -32.57 0.46
C LEU A 437 -31.21 -31.90 0.34
N ASP A 438 -32.29 -32.58 0.70
CA ASP A 438 -33.64 -32.01 0.70
C ASP A 438 -33.81 -30.80 1.62
N ARG A 439 -33.07 -30.77 2.73
CA ARG A 439 -33.11 -29.66 3.70
C ARG A 439 -32.32 -28.43 3.22
N LEU A 440 -31.50 -28.53 2.18
CA LEU A 440 -30.74 -27.41 1.62
C LEU A 440 -31.60 -26.43 0.80
N LYS A 441 -32.86 -26.77 0.47
CA LYS A 441 -33.74 -25.94 -0.39
C LYS A 441 -33.88 -24.47 0.09
N GLY A 442 -33.71 -24.19 1.38
CA GLY A 442 -33.74 -22.83 1.95
C GLY A 442 -32.42 -22.04 1.92
N TYR A 443 -31.32 -22.62 1.42
CA TYR A 443 -29.96 -22.07 1.52
C TYR A 443 -29.57 -21.10 0.38
N THR A 444 -30.19 -21.23 -0.80
CA THR A 444 -29.80 -20.57 -2.08
C THR A 444 -29.61 -19.05 -2.01
N LYS A 445 -30.45 -18.31 -1.24
CA LYS A 445 -30.30 -16.84 -1.12
C LYS A 445 -28.98 -16.39 -0.46
N ARG A 446 -28.32 -17.26 0.32
CA ARG A 446 -27.07 -16.94 1.05
C ARG A 446 -25.80 -17.38 0.30
N ALA A 447 -25.92 -18.22 -0.72
CA ALA A 447 -24.80 -18.79 -1.47
C ALA A 447 -24.24 -17.82 -2.54
N ASN A 448 -25.10 -17.03 -3.18
CA ASN A 448 -24.74 -16.20 -4.35
C ASN A 448 -23.96 -14.92 -4.00
N ASN A 449 -23.81 -14.59 -2.72
CA ASN A 449 -23.18 -13.35 -2.24
C ASN A 449 -22.27 -13.61 -1.04
N LEU A 450 -21.40 -14.63 -1.12
CA LEU A 450 -20.40 -14.86 -0.09
C LEU A 450 -19.42 -13.68 -0.08
N LYS A 451 -19.41 -12.94 1.03
CA LYS A 451 -18.48 -11.85 1.30
C LYS A 451 -17.88 -12.07 2.67
N LEU A 452 -16.56 -11.91 2.78
CA LEU A 452 -15.84 -12.09 4.03
C LEU A 452 -15.78 -10.74 4.76
N ARG A 453 -16.55 -10.58 5.83
CA ARG A 453 -16.60 -9.30 6.57
C ARG A 453 -15.30 -9.09 7.35
N ILE A 454 -14.74 -7.89 7.24
CA ILE A 454 -13.62 -7.44 8.05
C ILE A 454 -14.15 -7.02 9.42
N GLU A 455 -13.51 -7.50 10.48
CA GLU A 455 -13.89 -7.26 11.87
C GLU A 455 -13.04 -6.14 12.49
N SER A 456 -11.72 -6.24 12.39
CA SER A 456 -10.80 -5.21 12.89
C SER A 456 -9.55 -5.10 12.02
N VAL A 457 -8.88 -3.94 12.11
CA VAL A 457 -7.54 -3.72 11.58
C VAL A 457 -6.70 -3.06 12.67
N GLU A 458 -5.64 -3.73 13.10
CA GLU A 458 -4.84 -3.35 14.27
C GLU A 458 -3.40 -3.13 13.85
N TYR A 459 -2.78 -2.04 14.32
CA TYR A 459 -1.34 -1.84 14.14
C TYR A 459 -0.57 -2.81 15.02
N ILE A 460 0.40 -3.55 14.47
CA ILE A 460 1.15 -4.57 15.21
C ILE A 460 2.66 -4.30 15.28
N GLY A 461 3.12 -3.14 14.80
CA GLY A 461 4.52 -2.72 14.83
C GLY A 461 5.19 -2.69 13.47
N GLU A 462 6.48 -2.38 13.45
CA GLU A 462 7.29 -2.44 12.23
C GLU A 462 7.90 -3.83 12.06
N LYS A 463 7.78 -4.42 10.86
CA LYS A 463 8.43 -5.69 10.50
C LYS A 463 9.19 -5.53 9.19
N GLU A 464 10.17 -6.40 8.96
CA GLU A 464 10.78 -6.57 7.63
C GLU A 464 9.71 -7.10 6.66
N THR A 465 9.60 -6.47 5.50
CA THR A 465 8.55 -6.77 4.52
C THR A 465 9.10 -6.98 3.12
N GLN A 466 8.35 -7.75 2.32
CA GLN A 466 8.69 -8.11 0.95
C GLN A 466 7.44 -8.16 0.07
N CYS A 467 7.63 -7.89 -1.21
CA CYS A 467 6.64 -8.08 -2.26
C CYS A 467 7.10 -9.20 -3.20
N ILE A 468 6.15 -9.89 -3.84
CA ILE A 468 6.42 -10.85 -4.91
C ILE A 468 5.58 -10.51 -6.14
N SER A 469 6.06 -10.78 -7.35
CA SER A 469 5.27 -10.77 -8.59
C SER A 469 5.06 -12.21 -9.09
N ILE A 470 3.97 -12.47 -9.83
CA ILE A 470 3.57 -13.82 -10.25
C ILE A 470 3.23 -13.87 -11.74
N ASP A 471 3.40 -15.03 -12.37
CA ASP A 471 3.12 -15.29 -13.78
C ASP A 471 1.66 -15.75 -13.99
N HIS A 472 0.71 -14.97 -13.49
CA HIS A 472 -0.72 -15.23 -13.63
C HIS A 472 -1.41 -14.00 -14.23
N PRO A 473 -2.38 -14.13 -15.17
CA PRO A 473 -3.08 -13.00 -15.79
C PRO A 473 -3.74 -12.06 -14.77
N ASP A 474 -4.37 -12.62 -13.74
CA ASP A 474 -5.05 -11.85 -12.68
C ASP A 474 -4.11 -11.18 -11.70
N LYS A 475 -2.84 -11.60 -11.65
CA LYS A 475 -1.84 -11.11 -10.69
C LYS A 475 -2.27 -11.22 -9.22
N LEU A 476 -3.22 -12.11 -8.93
CA LEU A 476 -3.74 -12.40 -7.61
C LEU A 476 -3.14 -13.70 -7.07
N TYR A 477 -2.54 -13.66 -5.88
CA TYR A 477 -2.04 -14.83 -5.17
C TYR A 477 -2.68 -14.97 -3.80
N ILE A 478 -2.60 -16.18 -3.24
CA ILE A 478 -3.19 -16.53 -1.95
C ILE A 478 -2.14 -16.38 -0.85
N THR A 479 -2.46 -15.55 0.14
CA THR A 479 -1.72 -15.40 1.40
C THR A 479 -2.54 -15.92 2.59
N ASP A 480 -1.92 -15.96 3.77
CA ASP A 480 -2.44 -16.25 5.10
C ASP A 480 -3.94 -16.57 5.16
N ASN A 481 -4.28 -17.80 5.56
CA ASN A 481 -5.66 -18.23 5.78
C ASN A 481 -6.60 -18.06 4.56
N PHE A 482 -6.05 -18.23 3.36
CA PHE A 482 -6.78 -18.17 2.09
C PHE A 482 -7.35 -16.79 1.77
N ILE A 483 -6.55 -15.74 2.03
CA ILE A 483 -6.84 -14.35 1.65
C ILE A 483 -6.13 -14.03 0.35
N VAL A 484 -6.77 -13.29 -0.56
CA VAL A 484 -6.22 -12.99 -1.87
C VAL A 484 -5.54 -11.60 -1.88
N THR A 485 -4.41 -11.45 -2.56
CA THR A 485 -3.70 -10.15 -2.67
C THR A 485 -3.18 -9.91 -4.09
N HIS A 486 -2.85 -8.66 -4.45
CA HIS A 486 -2.70 -8.22 -5.87
C HIS A 486 -1.31 -7.71 -6.27
N ASN A 487 -0.96 -7.87 -7.55
CA ASN A 487 0.16 -7.23 -8.26
C ASN A 487 -0.27 -6.44 -9.52
N THR A 488 0.38 -5.31 -9.83
CA THR A 488 -0.14 -4.19 -10.70
C THR A 488 -0.25 -4.53 -12.19
N SER A 489 -1.31 -4.06 -12.86
CA SER A 489 -1.53 -4.28 -14.31
C SER A 489 -2.35 -3.18 -15.06
N VAL A 490 -2.66 -2.03 -14.42
CA VAL A 490 -3.54 -0.99 -14.99
C VAL A 490 -2.92 -0.18 -16.14
N SER A 491 -1.65 0.21 -16.03
CA SER A 491 -0.98 1.09 -17.01
C SER A 491 -0.75 0.41 -18.36
N LEU A 492 -0.43 -0.89 -18.36
CA LEU A 492 -0.21 -1.68 -19.57
C LEU A 492 -1.47 -1.82 -20.44
N PHE A 493 -2.65 -1.84 -19.84
CA PHE A 493 -3.90 -1.88 -20.59
C PHE A 493 -4.19 -0.57 -21.32
N ALA A 494 -4.02 0.56 -20.63
CA ALA A 494 -4.17 1.88 -21.26
C ALA A 494 -3.19 2.04 -22.43
N LEU A 495 -1.95 1.57 -22.28
CA LEU A 495 -0.94 1.59 -23.34
C LEU A 495 -1.35 0.77 -24.58
N ALA A 496 -2.00 -0.38 -24.40
CA ALA A 496 -2.51 -1.21 -25.51
C ALA A 496 -3.49 -0.45 -26.42
N LYS A 497 -4.32 0.41 -25.81
CA LYS A 497 -5.35 1.20 -26.50
C LYS A 497 -4.77 2.36 -27.31
N ILE A 498 -3.56 2.83 -26.98
CA ILE A 498 -2.91 3.95 -27.70
C ILE A 498 -2.34 3.49 -29.06
N GLN A 499 -2.00 2.21 -29.21
CA GLN A 499 -1.53 1.60 -30.48
C GLN A 499 -0.30 2.29 -31.12
N GLN A 500 0.61 2.80 -30.30
CA GLN A 500 1.87 3.42 -30.72
C GLN A 500 3.05 2.65 -30.14
N ARG A 501 4.23 2.77 -30.74
CA ARG A 501 5.46 2.26 -30.12
C ARG A 501 5.74 2.94 -28.78
N ILE A 502 6.09 2.15 -27.77
CA ILE A 502 6.23 2.60 -26.38
C ILE A 502 7.69 2.53 -25.96
N GLY A 503 8.20 3.65 -25.43
CA GLY A 503 9.44 3.70 -24.67
C GLY A 503 9.15 3.58 -23.18
N ILE A 504 9.95 2.81 -22.45
CA ILE A 504 9.85 2.68 -20.99
C ILE A 504 11.19 3.08 -20.38
N VAL A 505 11.21 4.06 -19.48
CA VAL A 505 12.43 4.51 -18.79
C VAL A 505 12.33 4.13 -17.32
N ILE A 506 13.21 3.24 -16.87
CA ILE A 506 13.17 2.68 -15.51
C ILE A 506 14.56 2.41 -14.97
N LEU A 507 14.68 2.19 -13.67
CA LEU A 507 15.93 1.72 -13.08
C LEU A 507 16.27 0.30 -13.57
N PRO A 508 17.56 -0.05 -13.70
CA PRO A 508 18.00 -1.38 -14.12
C PRO A 508 17.32 -2.52 -13.35
N ILE A 509 17.11 -2.34 -12.05
CA ILE A 509 16.50 -3.35 -11.16
C ILE A 509 15.06 -3.72 -11.52
N PHE A 510 14.33 -2.86 -12.26
CA PHE A 510 12.92 -3.08 -12.61
C PHE A 510 12.72 -3.62 -14.03
N ILE A 511 13.78 -3.80 -14.82
CA ILE A 511 13.67 -4.16 -16.24
C ILE A 511 13.03 -5.53 -16.43
N ASP A 512 13.54 -6.55 -15.75
CA ASP A 512 13.00 -7.92 -15.88
C ASP A 512 11.53 -8.00 -15.44
N GLN A 513 11.17 -7.24 -14.40
CA GLN A 513 9.79 -7.12 -13.95
C GLN A 513 8.89 -6.54 -15.04
N TRP A 514 9.34 -5.50 -15.72
CA TRP A 514 8.57 -4.83 -16.77
C TRP A 514 8.42 -5.69 -18.02
N ILE A 515 9.47 -6.42 -18.45
CA ILE A 515 9.37 -7.39 -19.56
C ILE A 515 8.29 -8.43 -19.27
N LYS A 516 8.31 -9.01 -18.07
CA LYS A 516 7.31 -10.00 -17.65
C LYS A 516 5.91 -9.39 -17.56
N SER A 517 5.80 -8.17 -17.06
CA SER A 517 4.51 -7.48 -16.95
C SER A 517 3.88 -7.23 -18.33
N ILE A 518 4.67 -6.78 -19.32
CA ILE A 518 4.22 -6.61 -20.71
C ILE A 518 3.66 -7.91 -21.28
N ALA A 519 4.43 -9.00 -21.18
CA ALA A 519 4.03 -10.33 -21.68
C ALA A 519 2.75 -10.89 -21.03
N THR A 520 2.34 -10.34 -19.89
CA THR A 520 1.14 -10.82 -19.18
C THR A 520 -0.14 -10.11 -19.58
N VAL A 521 -0.04 -8.90 -20.12
CA VAL A 521 -1.20 -8.13 -20.59
C VAL A 521 -1.34 -8.22 -22.11
N HIS A 522 -0.22 -8.26 -22.84
CA HIS A 522 -0.19 -8.30 -24.31
C HIS A 522 0.31 -9.65 -24.83
N GLU A 523 -0.32 -10.18 -25.87
CA GLU A 523 0.14 -11.33 -26.66
C GLU A 523 1.32 -10.93 -27.57
N THR A 524 2.36 -10.35 -26.97
CA THR A 524 3.63 -10.09 -27.62
C THR A 524 4.63 -11.14 -27.20
N THR A 525 5.31 -11.73 -28.18
CA THR A 525 6.50 -12.54 -27.96
C THR A 525 7.56 -11.72 -27.22
N THR A 526 8.14 -12.23 -26.13
CA THR A 526 9.14 -11.50 -25.32
C THR A 526 10.37 -11.08 -26.12
N ASP A 527 10.69 -11.80 -27.21
CA ASP A 527 11.71 -11.46 -28.22
C ASP A 527 11.44 -10.13 -28.94
N LYS A 528 10.21 -9.61 -28.89
CA LYS A 528 9.86 -8.30 -29.46
C LYS A 528 10.07 -7.16 -28.48
N VAL A 529 10.48 -7.38 -27.23
CA VAL A 529 10.83 -6.32 -26.27
C VAL A 529 12.34 -6.09 -26.33
N MET A 530 12.76 -4.87 -26.68
CA MET A 530 14.19 -4.51 -26.68
C MET A 530 14.60 -3.85 -25.38
N VAL A 531 15.70 -4.31 -24.79
CA VAL A 531 16.29 -3.73 -23.57
C VAL A 531 17.58 -3.01 -23.92
N ILE A 532 17.69 -1.76 -23.49
CA ILE A 532 18.78 -0.86 -23.85
C ILE A 532 19.53 -0.45 -22.58
N GLN A 533 20.73 -1.03 -22.43
CA GLN A 533 21.64 -0.74 -21.33
C GLN A 533 23.05 -0.45 -21.86
N GLY A 534 23.56 0.72 -21.51
CA GLY A 534 24.89 1.19 -21.92
C GLY A 534 24.95 1.76 -23.33
N SER A 535 26.05 2.47 -23.60
CA SER A 535 26.27 3.19 -24.86
C SER A 535 26.32 2.29 -26.10
N LYS A 536 26.86 1.08 -25.98
CA LYS A 536 26.93 0.11 -27.10
C LYS A 536 25.54 -0.31 -27.56
N ALA A 537 24.66 -0.70 -26.64
CA ALA A 537 23.29 -1.11 -26.96
C ALA A 537 22.48 0.05 -27.56
N LEU A 538 22.65 1.27 -27.03
CA LEU A 538 21.98 2.45 -27.55
C LEU A 538 22.40 2.76 -29.00
N ARG A 539 23.69 2.67 -29.32
CA ARG A 539 24.20 2.88 -30.70
C ARG A 539 23.68 1.83 -31.68
N LEU A 540 23.64 0.56 -31.26
CA LEU A 540 23.08 -0.52 -32.09
C LEU A 540 21.60 -0.29 -32.38
N LEU A 541 20.82 0.15 -31.37
CA LEU A 541 19.42 0.51 -31.57
C LEU A 541 19.25 1.66 -32.58
N ILE A 542 20.09 2.71 -32.47
CA ILE A 542 20.07 3.86 -33.39
C ILE A 542 20.37 3.39 -34.82
N GLN A 543 21.36 2.51 -34.99
CA GLN A 543 21.70 1.95 -36.29
C GLN A 543 20.54 1.16 -36.89
N LEU A 544 19.92 0.26 -36.12
CA LEU A 544 18.74 -0.50 -36.56
C LEU A 544 17.58 0.40 -37.00
N ALA A 545 17.38 1.52 -36.31
CA ALA A 545 16.34 2.48 -36.66
C ALA A 545 16.68 3.27 -37.94
N LYS A 546 17.96 3.63 -38.16
CA LYS A 546 18.41 4.27 -39.42
C LYS A 546 18.31 3.33 -40.62
N GLU A 547 18.47 2.04 -40.39
CA GLU A 547 18.34 0.98 -41.41
C GLU A 547 16.88 0.53 -41.60
N ASP A 548 15.90 1.23 -41.00
CA ASP A 548 14.46 0.91 -41.03
C ASP A 548 14.14 -0.56 -40.65
N SER A 549 15.00 -1.16 -39.82
CA SER A 549 14.95 -2.58 -39.42
C SER A 549 14.47 -2.76 -37.97
N LEU A 550 13.98 -1.68 -37.34
CA LEU A 550 13.48 -1.69 -35.97
C LEU A 550 11.99 -2.08 -35.94
N GLU A 551 11.70 -3.32 -35.55
CA GLU A 551 10.33 -3.84 -35.48
C GLU A 551 9.71 -3.82 -34.07
N SER A 552 10.53 -3.63 -33.04
CA SER A 552 10.11 -3.79 -31.63
C SER A 552 9.01 -2.79 -31.21
N PRO A 553 7.85 -3.23 -30.70
CA PRO A 553 6.81 -2.34 -30.19
C PRO A 553 7.14 -1.74 -28.80
N TYR A 554 8.07 -2.37 -28.06
CA TYR A 554 8.47 -1.99 -26.72
C TYR A 554 9.98 -1.83 -26.60
N ILE A 555 10.42 -0.63 -26.22
CA ILE A 555 11.83 -0.36 -26.00
C ILE A 555 12.02 0.11 -24.56
N ILE A 556 12.70 -0.71 -23.75
CA ILE A 556 13.00 -0.44 -22.35
C ILE A 556 14.40 0.14 -22.23
N PHE A 557 14.49 1.38 -21.76
CA PHE A 557 15.73 2.07 -21.47
C PHE A 557 16.03 2.04 -19.98
N SER A 558 17.25 1.67 -19.62
CA SER A 558 17.77 2.04 -18.31
C SER A 558 17.85 3.56 -18.19
N SER A 559 17.29 4.11 -17.11
CA SER A 559 17.36 5.54 -16.79
C SER A 559 18.79 6.07 -16.80
N ARG A 560 19.75 5.26 -16.33
CA ARG A 560 21.17 5.58 -16.34
C ARG A 560 21.73 5.75 -17.76
N THR A 561 21.31 4.89 -18.70
CA THR A 561 21.81 4.93 -20.08
C THR A 561 21.41 6.21 -20.79
N LEU A 562 20.15 6.63 -20.68
CA LEU A 562 19.69 7.89 -21.26
C LEU A 562 20.30 9.10 -20.53
N GLN A 563 20.44 9.02 -19.21
CA GLN A 563 21.09 10.07 -18.44
C GLN A 563 22.55 10.29 -18.87
N ASP A 564 23.30 9.21 -19.09
CA ASP A 564 24.69 9.27 -19.55
C ASP A 564 24.78 9.85 -20.96
N PHE A 565 23.87 9.47 -21.87
CA PHE A 565 23.81 10.05 -23.22
C PHE A 565 23.55 11.56 -23.20
N VAL A 566 22.56 12.01 -22.41
CA VAL A 566 22.26 13.43 -22.25
C VAL A 566 23.43 14.19 -21.60
N THR A 567 24.06 13.61 -20.58
CA THR A 567 25.18 14.26 -19.88
C THR A 567 26.41 14.39 -20.78
N ALA A 568 26.67 13.38 -21.63
CA ALA A 568 27.72 13.45 -22.64
C ALA A 568 27.45 14.58 -23.64
N TYR A 569 26.22 14.68 -24.15
CA TYR A 569 25.82 15.73 -25.08
C TYR A 569 25.89 17.13 -24.47
N GLU A 570 25.49 17.30 -23.20
CA GLU A 570 25.63 18.57 -22.47
C GLU A 570 27.10 19.02 -22.35
N SER A 571 28.02 18.05 -22.29
CA SER A 571 29.45 18.31 -22.10
C SER A 571 30.20 18.56 -23.41
N ASN A 572 29.91 17.78 -24.45
CA ASN A 572 30.51 17.91 -25.78
C ASN A 572 29.52 17.44 -26.86
N PRO A 573 28.71 18.36 -27.42
CA PRO A 573 27.70 18.03 -28.42
C PRO A 573 28.28 17.39 -29.67
N GLU A 574 29.35 17.97 -30.24
CA GLU A 574 29.96 17.53 -31.50
C GLU A 574 30.48 16.09 -31.38
N LEU A 575 31.26 15.80 -30.34
CA LEU A 575 31.79 14.45 -30.09
C LEU A 575 30.66 13.44 -29.83
N THR A 576 29.61 13.86 -29.12
CA THR A 576 28.49 12.97 -28.81
C THR A 576 27.68 12.66 -30.07
N GLU A 577 27.43 13.67 -30.91
CA GLU A 577 26.76 13.51 -32.21
C GLU A 577 27.59 12.64 -33.16
N GLU A 578 28.91 12.79 -33.20
CA GLU A 578 29.81 11.90 -33.94
C GLU A 578 29.73 10.46 -33.41
N MET A 579 29.76 10.28 -32.09
CA MET A 579 29.77 8.97 -31.45
C MET A 579 28.47 8.18 -31.63
N TYR A 580 27.32 8.84 -31.54
CA TYR A 580 25.98 8.21 -31.63
C TYR A 580 25.32 8.39 -33.00
N GLY A 581 25.84 9.28 -33.83
CA GLY A 581 25.31 9.65 -35.14
C GLY A 581 24.00 10.45 -35.11
N ILE A 582 23.53 10.84 -33.92
CA ILE A 582 22.33 11.66 -33.70
C ILE A 582 22.48 12.48 -32.42
N ARG A 583 21.68 13.53 -32.29
CA ARG A 583 21.50 14.27 -31.05
C ARG A 583 20.43 13.61 -30.17
N PRO A 584 20.45 13.77 -28.84
CA PRO A 584 19.42 13.21 -27.97
C PRO A 584 17.98 13.57 -28.36
N ILE A 585 17.77 14.76 -28.92
CA ILE A 585 16.45 15.27 -29.29
C ILE A 585 15.81 14.49 -30.44
N GLU A 586 16.63 13.81 -31.24
CA GLU A 586 16.24 13.04 -32.40
C GLU A 586 15.99 11.56 -32.06
N LEU A 587 16.36 11.11 -30.86
CA LEU A 587 16.29 9.69 -30.49
C LEU A 587 14.88 9.13 -30.58
N PHE A 588 13.91 9.66 -29.83
CA PHE A 588 12.56 9.13 -29.84
C PHE A 588 11.81 9.33 -31.17
N PRO A 589 12.00 10.46 -31.91
CA PRO A 589 11.51 10.59 -33.26
C PRO A 589 12.06 9.54 -34.23
N LEU A 590 13.37 9.29 -34.22
CA LEU A 590 14.02 8.27 -35.05
C LEU A 590 13.46 6.87 -34.74
N LEU A 591 13.25 6.58 -33.46
CA LEU A 591 12.69 5.29 -33.04
C LEU A 591 11.19 5.16 -33.30
N GLY A 592 10.50 6.24 -33.67
CA GLY A 592 9.04 6.27 -33.84
C GLY A 592 8.26 6.11 -32.53
N ILE A 593 8.86 6.42 -31.37
CA ILE A 593 8.21 6.28 -30.06
C ILE A 593 7.17 7.38 -29.86
N GLY A 594 5.92 7.02 -29.60
CA GLY A 594 4.83 7.98 -29.35
C GLY A 594 4.57 8.25 -27.87
N VAL A 595 4.77 7.22 -27.02
CA VAL A 595 4.53 7.29 -25.57
C VAL A 595 5.77 6.89 -24.80
N LEU A 596 6.15 7.70 -23.82
CA LEU A 596 7.18 7.39 -22.84
C LEU A 596 6.55 7.09 -21.48
N LEU A 597 6.71 5.87 -21.00
CA LEU A 597 6.31 5.47 -19.65
C LEU A 597 7.50 5.58 -18.70
N ASN A 598 7.27 6.13 -17.51
CA ASN A 598 8.24 6.11 -16.43
C ASN A 598 7.61 5.60 -15.13
N ASP A 599 8.20 4.54 -14.59
CA ASP A 599 7.82 3.96 -13.31
C ASP A 599 8.67 4.52 -12.17
N GLU A 600 8.09 4.62 -10.98
CA GLU A 600 8.72 5.21 -9.79
C GLU A 600 9.32 6.61 -10.05
N SER A 601 8.53 7.47 -10.70
CA SER A 601 8.99 8.79 -11.16
C SER A 601 9.60 9.68 -10.06
N HIS A 602 9.27 9.42 -8.79
CA HIS A 602 9.85 10.13 -7.65
C HIS A 602 11.31 9.73 -7.32
N ALA A 603 11.75 8.50 -7.62
CA ALA A 603 13.05 7.98 -7.19
C ALA A 603 14.23 8.68 -7.90
N HIS A 604 14.06 9.07 -9.17
CA HIS A 604 15.08 9.75 -9.98
C HIS A 604 14.53 10.93 -10.79
N PHE A 605 13.64 11.70 -10.17
CA PHE A 605 12.88 12.78 -10.83
C PHE A 605 13.77 13.77 -11.61
N HIS A 606 14.92 14.16 -11.04
CA HIS A 606 15.83 15.10 -11.69
C HIS A 606 16.41 14.56 -13.00
N ALA A 607 16.82 13.29 -13.01
CA ALA A 607 17.37 12.66 -14.22
C ALA A 607 16.30 12.54 -15.30
N LEU A 608 15.09 12.10 -14.92
CA LEU A 608 13.94 12.04 -15.83
C LEU A 608 13.63 13.40 -16.45
N PHE A 609 13.56 14.46 -15.62
CA PHE A 609 13.29 15.80 -16.11
C PHE A 609 14.33 16.24 -17.15
N LYS A 610 15.63 16.01 -16.92
CA LYS A 610 16.67 16.33 -17.91
C LYS A 610 16.53 15.51 -19.19
N ILE A 611 16.23 14.21 -19.10
CA ILE A 611 15.98 13.36 -20.27
C ILE A 611 14.86 13.96 -21.13
N LEU A 612 13.76 14.40 -20.51
CA LEU A 612 12.63 14.98 -21.24
C LEU A 612 12.91 16.37 -21.82
N LEU A 613 13.86 17.13 -21.27
CA LEU A 613 14.29 18.39 -21.90
C LEU A 613 15.01 18.14 -23.22
N HIS A 614 15.84 17.10 -23.26
CA HIS A 614 16.72 16.78 -24.38
C HIS A 614 16.17 15.75 -25.35
N THR A 615 14.97 15.21 -25.12
CA THR A 615 14.32 14.23 -26.00
C THR A 615 12.95 14.74 -26.44
N ASN A 616 12.48 14.30 -27.61
CA ASN A 616 11.18 14.73 -28.14
C ASN A 616 10.22 13.54 -28.18
N VAL A 617 9.32 13.46 -27.20
CA VAL A 617 8.23 12.47 -27.19
C VAL A 617 6.87 13.15 -27.11
N LYS A 618 5.90 12.65 -27.88
CA LYS A 618 4.55 13.22 -27.92
C LYS A 618 3.84 13.18 -26.58
N PHE A 619 3.95 12.07 -25.86
CA PHE A 619 3.24 11.86 -24.62
C PHE A 619 4.10 11.15 -23.58
N GLN A 620 4.07 11.60 -22.32
CA GLN A 620 4.79 10.99 -21.21
C GLN A 620 3.84 10.67 -20.05
N ILE A 621 3.97 9.46 -19.50
CA ILE A 621 3.16 8.96 -18.39
C ILE A 621 4.09 8.64 -17.22
N GLY A 622 3.87 9.30 -16.08
CA GLY A 622 4.52 8.99 -14.82
C GLY A 622 3.63 8.12 -13.95
N LEU A 623 4.20 7.09 -13.35
CA LEU A 623 3.61 6.31 -12.27
C LEU A 623 4.38 6.58 -10.98
N SER A 624 3.69 6.90 -9.89
CA SER A 624 4.33 7.13 -8.58
C SER A 624 3.33 7.06 -7.43
N ALA A 625 3.67 6.34 -6.36
CA ALA A 625 2.91 6.36 -5.11
C ALA A 625 3.10 7.67 -4.30
N THR A 626 4.21 8.37 -4.50
CA THR A 626 4.63 9.49 -3.66
C THR A 626 4.74 10.77 -4.49
N LEU A 627 3.78 11.69 -4.27
CA LEU A 627 3.73 13.01 -4.93
C LEU A 627 4.45 14.12 -4.14
N ILE A 628 4.92 13.82 -2.94
CA ILE A 628 5.38 14.83 -1.98
C ILE A 628 6.89 14.71 -1.79
N SER A 629 7.63 15.72 -2.24
CA SER A 629 9.03 15.93 -1.88
C SER A 629 9.17 17.18 -1.01
N ASP A 630 9.83 17.07 0.15
CA ASP A 630 10.23 18.22 0.98
C ASP A 630 11.28 19.09 0.30
N ASN A 631 11.96 18.55 -0.72
CA ASN A 631 12.87 19.31 -1.52
C ASN A 631 12.07 20.21 -2.48
N TRP A 632 12.00 21.50 -2.13
CA TRP A 632 11.30 22.52 -2.93
C TRP A 632 11.73 22.54 -4.40
N ILE A 633 12.99 22.10 -4.67
CA ILE A 633 13.56 21.90 -6.00
C ILE A 633 12.75 20.86 -6.79
N ILE A 634 12.65 19.64 -6.24
CA ILE A 634 11.92 18.54 -6.85
C ILE A 634 10.44 18.89 -6.96
N LYS A 635 9.87 19.54 -5.93
CA LYS A 635 8.47 20.02 -5.95
C LYS A 635 8.22 21.03 -7.08
N LYS A 636 9.15 21.95 -7.35
CA LYS A 636 9.02 22.92 -8.43
C LYS A 636 9.13 22.26 -9.80
N MET A 637 10.10 21.36 -10.00
CA MET A 637 10.21 20.57 -11.24
C MET A 637 8.95 19.72 -11.46
N HIS A 638 8.41 19.14 -10.40
CA HIS A 638 7.16 18.40 -10.43
C HIS A 638 5.98 19.25 -10.88
N ASN A 639 5.81 20.46 -10.33
CA ASN A 639 4.75 21.36 -10.74
C ASN A 639 4.91 21.88 -12.18
N ILE A 640 6.15 21.98 -12.67
CA ILE A 640 6.44 22.38 -14.06
C ILE A 640 6.09 21.23 -15.02
N MET A 641 6.53 20.02 -14.70
CA MET A 641 6.35 18.84 -15.54
C MET A 641 4.90 18.33 -15.51
N TYR A 642 4.30 18.33 -14.32
CA TYR A 642 2.94 17.89 -14.07
C TYR A 642 2.12 19.01 -13.40
N PRO A 643 1.53 19.94 -14.18
CA PRO A 643 0.56 20.89 -13.65
C PRO A 643 -0.67 20.18 -13.09
N LYS A 644 -1.47 20.87 -12.27
CA LYS A 644 -2.59 20.27 -11.51
C LYS A 644 -3.58 19.47 -12.38
N ASN A 645 -3.91 19.95 -13.57
CA ASN A 645 -4.81 19.28 -14.53
C ASN A 645 -4.22 18.01 -15.19
N SER A 646 -2.91 17.80 -15.06
CA SER A 646 -2.19 16.62 -15.57
C SER A 646 -1.95 15.54 -14.51
N ILE A 647 -2.45 15.74 -13.28
CA ILE A 647 -2.38 14.78 -12.18
C ILE A 647 -3.77 14.21 -11.97
N TYR A 648 -3.89 12.88 -11.92
CA TYR A 648 -5.15 12.24 -11.55
C TYR A 648 -5.45 12.47 -10.05
N GLU A 649 -6.50 13.24 -9.74
CA GLU A 649 -6.91 13.52 -8.36
C GLU A 649 -7.74 12.36 -7.78
N THR A 650 -7.23 11.75 -6.70
CA THR A 650 -8.01 10.82 -5.87
C THR A 650 -8.90 11.62 -4.92
N THR A 651 -10.22 11.41 -4.94
CA THR A 651 -11.21 12.20 -4.19
C THR A 651 -11.00 12.23 -2.66
N GLU A 652 -10.96 13.47 -2.12
CA GLU A 652 -11.26 13.98 -0.76
C GLU A 652 -10.25 13.87 0.42
N THR A 653 -9.75 15.02 0.88
CA THR A 653 -9.09 15.24 2.19
C THR A 653 -10.09 15.78 3.24
N ASN A 654 -10.27 15.09 4.37
CA ASN A 654 -11.11 15.52 5.49
C ASN A 654 -10.50 16.74 6.23
N ARG A 655 -11.22 17.88 6.29
CA ARG A 655 -10.83 19.11 7.02
C ARG A 655 -11.59 19.20 8.34
N TYR A 656 -10.91 19.13 9.49
CA TYR A 656 -11.57 19.16 10.82
C TYR A 656 -10.74 19.79 11.95
N THR A 657 -9.54 20.30 11.67
CA THR A 657 -8.65 20.90 12.69
C THR A 657 -8.67 22.41 12.59
N ASP A 658 -8.90 23.08 13.72
CA ASP A 658 -8.80 24.54 13.84
C ASP A 658 -7.36 24.93 14.19
N ILE A 659 -6.78 25.88 13.46
CA ILE A 659 -5.39 26.28 13.65
C ILE A 659 -5.31 27.69 14.22
N TYR A 660 -4.54 27.86 15.29
CA TYR A 660 -4.31 29.15 15.94
C TYR A 660 -2.83 29.54 15.80
N ALA A 661 -2.58 30.56 14.99
CA ALA A 661 -1.27 31.16 14.80
C ALA A 661 -1.09 32.30 15.80
N ILE A 662 -0.30 32.07 16.86
CA ILE A 662 -0.16 33.00 17.99
C ILE A 662 1.18 33.71 17.88
N SER A 663 1.13 34.99 17.54
CA SER A 663 2.29 35.86 17.46
C SER A 663 2.63 36.49 18.82
N TYR A 664 3.91 36.69 19.10
CA TYR A 664 4.39 37.50 20.23
C TYR A 664 5.58 38.36 19.79
N THR A 665 5.92 39.35 20.61
CA THR A 665 7.00 40.31 20.31
C THR A 665 8.12 40.16 21.34
N ILE A 666 9.36 40.17 20.88
CA ILE A 666 10.55 40.22 21.74
C ILE A 666 11.00 41.67 21.86
N SER A 667 11.18 42.19 23.08
CA SER A 667 11.64 43.57 23.27
C SER A 667 13.03 43.79 22.66
N PRO A 668 13.35 45.00 22.17
CA PRO A 668 14.67 45.29 21.58
C PRO A 668 15.85 44.95 22.53
N ASN A 669 15.67 45.19 23.83
CA ASN A 669 16.66 44.88 24.87
C ASN A 669 16.92 43.39 25.06
N ASN A 670 15.92 42.54 24.78
CA ASN A 670 16.05 41.09 24.87
C ASN A 670 16.49 40.49 23.53
N LEU A 671 16.14 41.11 22.40
CA LEU A 671 16.49 40.64 21.05
C LEU A 671 18.01 40.52 20.84
N ARG A 672 18.81 41.45 21.41
CA ARG A 672 20.29 41.40 21.37
C ARG A 672 20.90 40.18 22.06
N HIS A 673 20.11 39.45 22.86
CA HIS A 673 20.55 38.26 23.60
C HIS A 673 20.02 36.95 23.02
N ILE A 674 19.17 37.03 22.00
CA ILE A 674 18.62 35.88 21.29
C ILE A 674 19.59 35.43 20.20
N LYS A 675 20.09 34.21 20.32
CA LYS A 675 20.80 33.50 19.24
C LYS A 675 19.81 32.66 18.46
N THR A 676 19.94 32.64 17.14
CA THR A 676 19.07 31.84 16.26
C THR A 676 19.85 30.86 15.41
N ASN A 677 21.13 30.65 15.70
CA ASN A 677 22.02 29.76 14.97
C ASN A 677 22.95 29.01 15.93
N ASN A 678 23.35 27.80 15.53
CA ASN A 678 24.37 27.03 16.24
C ASN A 678 25.77 27.51 15.82
N TYR A 679 26.78 27.31 16.67
CA TYR A 679 28.17 27.69 16.38
C TYR A 679 28.63 27.06 15.05
N GLY A 680 29.14 27.88 14.12
CA GLY A 680 29.58 27.45 12.80
C GLY A 680 28.47 27.28 11.74
N SER A 681 27.21 27.55 12.05
CA SER A 681 26.10 27.47 11.09
C SER A 681 25.41 28.82 10.87
N ASN A 682 25.04 29.12 9.62
CA ASN A 682 24.20 30.27 9.29
C ASN A 682 22.70 29.89 9.18
N MET A 683 22.35 28.63 9.46
CA MET A 683 20.97 28.17 9.41
C MET A 683 20.25 28.46 10.73
N TYR A 684 18.96 28.75 10.61
CA TYR A 684 18.11 28.97 11.77
C TYR A 684 18.02 27.69 12.62
N SER A 685 18.21 27.82 13.92
CA SER A 685 18.14 26.75 14.92
C SER A 685 17.20 27.18 16.04
N HIS A 686 16.02 26.55 16.10
CA HIS A 686 15.08 26.81 17.19
C HIS A 686 15.63 26.34 18.55
N THR A 687 16.49 25.32 18.53
CA THR A 687 17.24 24.88 19.72
C THR A 687 18.16 25.98 20.25
N ALA A 688 18.87 26.73 19.39
CA ALA A 688 19.68 27.86 19.81
C ALA A 688 18.82 29.01 20.38
N TYR A 689 17.65 29.22 19.77
CA TYR A 689 16.65 30.20 20.21
C TYR A 689 16.15 29.92 21.64
N GLU A 690 15.64 28.71 21.90
CA GLU A 690 15.15 28.33 23.23
C GLU A 690 16.28 28.33 24.28
N LYS A 691 17.49 27.87 23.92
CA LYS A 691 18.66 27.93 24.82
C LYS A 691 19.02 29.38 25.21
N SER A 692 18.83 30.35 24.31
CA SER A 692 19.05 31.76 24.61
C SER A 692 18.02 32.30 25.61
N ILE A 693 16.76 31.86 25.52
CA ILE A 693 15.69 32.21 26.46
C ILE A 693 16.00 31.61 27.84
N MET A 694 16.36 30.33 27.89
CA MET A 694 16.62 29.61 29.14
C MET A 694 17.81 30.15 29.96
N ARG A 695 18.73 30.90 29.33
CA ARG A 695 19.87 31.55 30.02
C ARG A 695 19.48 32.81 30.81
N ARG A 696 18.24 33.29 30.68
CA ARG A 696 17.79 34.54 31.30
C ARG A 696 16.45 34.32 31.99
N ASP A 697 16.46 34.35 33.31
CA ASP A 697 15.29 34.02 34.13
C ASP A 697 14.05 34.85 33.78
N HIS A 698 14.20 36.17 33.56
CA HIS A 698 13.06 37.03 33.21
C HIS A 698 12.45 36.66 31.84
N MET A 699 13.27 36.26 30.86
CA MET A 699 12.77 35.83 29.55
C MET A 699 12.12 34.44 29.63
N LEU A 700 12.71 33.53 30.41
CA LEU A 700 12.15 32.20 30.64
C LEU A 700 10.80 32.26 31.34
N VAL A 701 10.65 33.14 32.34
CA VAL A 701 9.37 33.39 33.03
C VAL A 701 8.32 33.94 32.06
N SER A 702 8.68 34.92 31.22
CA SER A 702 7.76 35.44 30.18
C SER A 702 7.39 34.37 29.16
N TYR A 703 8.32 33.48 28.80
CA TYR A 703 8.06 32.38 27.86
C TYR A 703 7.14 31.32 28.46
N TYR A 704 7.31 30.98 29.75
CA TYR A 704 6.35 30.15 30.47
C TYR A 704 4.98 30.78 30.52
N LYS A 705 4.88 32.08 30.82
CA LYS A 705 3.60 32.81 30.83
C LYS A 705 2.91 32.77 29.48
N LEU A 706 3.66 32.92 28.38
CA LEU A 706 3.12 32.78 27.02
C LEU A 706 2.52 31.39 26.77
N ILE A 707 3.23 30.34 27.17
CA ILE A 707 2.77 28.95 27.03
C ILE A 707 1.56 28.71 27.91
N THR A 708 1.58 29.09 29.19
CA THR A 708 0.46 28.88 30.12
C THR A 708 -0.79 29.66 29.71
N ASN A 709 -0.67 30.89 29.19
CA ASN A 709 -1.82 31.61 28.64
C ASN A 709 -2.43 30.86 27.45
N THR A 710 -1.59 30.30 26.58
CA THR A 710 -2.08 29.47 25.46
C THR A 710 -2.78 28.20 25.96
N ILE A 711 -2.29 27.60 27.04
CA ILE A 711 -2.95 26.45 27.68
C ILE A 711 -4.29 26.87 28.27
N ASP A 712 -4.33 27.98 29.01
CA ASP A 712 -5.52 28.50 29.65
C ASP A 712 -6.62 28.78 28.62
N ASP A 713 -6.29 29.50 27.53
CA ASP A 713 -7.23 29.93 26.48
C ASP A 713 -7.77 28.77 25.61
N TYR A 714 -6.94 27.76 25.30
CA TYR A 714 -7.30 26.75 24.29
C TYR A 714 -7.56 25.36 24.84
N PHE A 715 -7.04 25.04 26.03
CA PHE A 715 -7.19 23.72 26.64
C PHE A 715 -8.03 23.78 27.92
N ILE A 716 -7.71 24.67 28.86
CA ILE A 716 -8.37 24.69 30.19
C ILE A 716 -9.80 25.24 30.12
N GLU A 717 -10.02 26.36 29.41
CA GLU A 717 -11.32 27.04 29.35
C GLU A 717 -12.45 26.12 28.86
N GLU A 718 -12.13 25.24 27.91
CA GLU A 718 -13.07 24.32 27.29
C GLU A 718 -12.75 22.85 27.64
N TYR A 719 -12.05 22.58 28.75
CA TYR A 719 -11.62 21.23 29.11
C TYR A 719 -12.82 20.31 29.37
N LEU A 720 -12.80 19.14 28.72
CA LEU A 720 -13.70 18.02 29.01
C LEU A 720 -12.91 16.83 29.57
N ALA A 721 -13.59 15.97 30.33
CA ALA A 721 -12.96 14.79 30.92
C ALA A 721 -12.23 13.96 29.86
N ASN A 722 -10.98 13.57 30.19
CA ASN A 722 -10.03 12.85 29.35
C ASN A 722 -9.38 13.66 28.21
N ASP A 723 -9.67 14.95 28.05
CA ASP A 723 -8.95 15.77 27.08
C ASP A 723 -7.44 15.73 27.36
N LYS A 724 -6.65 15.51 26.33
CA LYS A 724 -5.19 15.59 26.40
C LYS A 724 -4.63 16.77 25.64
N LEU A 725 -3.53 17.29 26.16
CA LEU A 725 -2.71 18.35 25.58
C LEU A 725 -1.31 17.82 25.28
N LEU A 726 -0.83 18.07 24.06
CA LEU A 726 0.57 17.81 23.68
C LEU A 726 1.29 19.12 23.37
N ILE A 727 2.41 19.37 24.05
CA ILE A 727 3.26 20.54 23.87
C ILE A 727 4.59 20.12 23.25
N PHE A 728 4.89 20.66 22.07
CA PHE A 728 6.15 20.44 21.38
C PHE A 728 7.15 21.57 21.68
N VAL A 729 8.29 21.21 22.26
CA VAL A 729 9.45 22.08 22.55
C VAL A 729 10.71 21.60 21.80
N ALA A 730 11.75 22.44 21.65
CA ALA A 730 12.92 22.08 20.85
C ALA A 730 13.97 21.26 21.60
N THR A 731 13.94 21.23 22.94
CA THR A 731 14.93 20.52 23.74
C THR A 731 14.31 19.71 24.87
N VAL A 732 14.95 18.57 25.16
CA VAL A 732 14.64 17.72 26.33
C VAL A 732 14.81 18.49 27.65
N GLU A 733 15.78 19.41 27.69
CA GLU A 733 16.04 20.29 28.82
C GLU A 733 14.85 21.24 29.10
N LEU A 734 14.37 21.94 28.07
CA LEU A 734 13.18 22.79 28.21
C LEU A 734 11.95 21.96 28.55
N ALA A 735 11.79 20.77 27.96
CA ALA A 735 10.68 19.88 28.28
C ALA A 735 10.64 19.55 29.77
N SER A 736 11.81 19.22 30.34
CA SER A 736 11.96 18.88 31.76
C SER A 736 11.66 20.07 32.68
N ASN A 737 12.14 21.27 32.34
CA ASN A 737 11.87 22.47 33.13
C ASN A 737 10.41 22.91 33.03
N LEU A 738 9.81 22.81 31.83
CA LEU A 738 8.42 23.15 31.60
C LEU A 738 7.48 22.21 32.36
N VAL A 739 7.74 20.89 32.40
CA VAL A 739 6.95 19.95 33.20
C VAL A 739 6.94 20.34 34.68
N LYS A 740 8.09 20.73 35.26
CA LYS A 740 8.16 21.21 36.66
C LYS A 740 7.28 22.44 36.87
N HIS A 741 7.36 23.42 35.96
CA HIS A 741 6.54 24.63 36.02
C HIS A 741 5.04 24.34 35.89
N LEU A 742 4.65 23.51 34.92
CA LEU A 742 3.26 23.14 34.66
C LEU A 742 2.67 22.29 35.80
N THR A 743 3.44 21.40 36.42
CA THR A 743 2.97 20.60 37.57
C THR A 743 2.59 21.49 38.76
N LEU A 744 3.36 22.57 38.99
CA LEU A 744 3.05 23.55 40.04
C LEU A 744 1.83 24.40 39.70
N ARG A 745 1.67 24.79 38.42
CA ARG A 745 0.56 25.64 37.94
C ARG A 745 -0.77 24.88 37.85
N TYR A 746 -0.72 23.61 37.46
CA TYR A 746 -1.88 22.77 37.15
C TYR A 746 -1.89 21.49 38.00
N PRO A 747 -1.96 21.59 39.35
CA PRO A 747 -1.81 20.44 40.25
C PRO A 747 -2.91 19.37 40.11
N LYS A 748 -4.01 19.69 39.43
CA LYS A 748 -5.12 18.77 39.16
C LYS A 748 -4.88 17.86 37.94
N PHE A 749 -3.87 18.16 37.14
CA PHE A 749 -3.58 17.46 35.89
C PHE A 749 -2.31 16.63 36.04
N ASN A 750 -2.31 15.43 35.45
CA ASN A 750 -1.11 14.62 35.37
C ASN A 750 -0.21 15.15 34.24
N VAL A 751 0.84 15.88 34.63
CA VAL A 751 1.80 16.47 33.69
C VAL A 751 3.04 15.60 33.58
N LYS A 752 3.40 15.13 32.37
CA LYS A 752 4.60 14.32 32.15
C LYS A 752 5.40 14.77 30.93
N ARG A 753 6.69 14.39 30.96
CA ARG A 753 7.60 14.50 29.81
C ARG A 753 7.54 13.20 29.01
N TYR A 754 7.67 13.32 27.69
CA TYR A 754 7.96 12.18 26.82
C TYR A 754 9.09 12.53 25.84
N CYS A 755 10.21 11.85 25.97
CA CYS A 755 11.40 11.89 25.11
C CYS A 755 11.92 10.45 24.92
N GLU A 756 12.96 10.22 24.10
CA GLU A 756 13.44 8.86 23.75
C GLU A 756 13.73 7.97 24.98
N ASP A 757 14.16 8.55 26.09
CA ASP A 757 14.49 7.81 27.33
C ASP A 757 13.31 7.69 28.32
N ASP A 758 12.13 8.25 28.01
CA ASP A 758 10.99 8.24 28.92
C ASP A 758 10.05 7.04 28.68
N PRO A 759 9.40 6.51 29.74
CA PRO A 759 8.42 5.44 29.59
C PRO A 759 7.28 5.82 28.63
N TYR A 760 6.93 4.90 27.74
CA TYR A 760 5.85 5.07 26.77
C TYR A 760 4.49 5.39 27.43
N ASP A 761 4.25 4.87 28.63
CA ASP A 761 3.06 5.13 29.44
C ASP A 761 2.85 6.63 29.76
N ASN A 762 3.91 7.45 29.73
CA ASN A 762 3.79 8.90 29.92
C ASN A 762 2.92 9.57 28.84
N LEU A 763 2.79 8.98 27.64
CA LEU A 763 1.90 9.49 26.59
C LEU A 763 0.43 9.18 26.83
N HIS A 764 0.13 8.04 27.45
CA HIS A 764 -1.25 7.55 27.59
C HIS A 764 -1.87 7.94 28.93
N ASN A 765 -1.07 8.01 29.99
CA ASN A 765 -1.56 8.22 31.35
C ASN A 765 -1.56 9.69 31.79
N SER A 766 -1.12 10.62 30.93
CA SER A 766 -0.98 12.05 31.26
C SER A 766 -2.05 12.89 30.59
N ASP A 767 -2.48 13.96 31.27
CA ASP A 767 -3.40 14.96 30.71
C ASP A 767 -2.62 16.01 29.90
N ILE A 768 -1.43 16.38 30.37
CA ILE A 768 -0.54 17.33 29.71
C ILE A 768 0.81 16.68 29.46
N ILE A 769 1.19 16.63 28.18
CA ILE A 769 2.41 15.96 27.71
C ILE A 769 3.34 17.03 27.14
N VAL A 770 4.60 17.03 27.57
CA VAL A 770 5.65 17.88 26.98
C VAL A 770 6.68 17.00 26.30
N SER A 771 6.89 17.21 25.00
CA SER A 771 7.77 16.37 24.17
C SER A 771 8.56 17.19 23.16
N THR A 772 9.60 16.60 22.58
CA THR A 772 10.18 17.09 21.33
C THR A 772 9.40 16.56 20.12
N VAL A 773 9.54 17.20 18.96
CA VAL A 773 8.92 16.72 17.70
C VAL A 773 9.57 15.43 17.18
N ILE A 774 10.82 15.14 17.53
CA ILE A 774 11.44 13.88 17.12
C ILE A 774 10.79 12.71 17.88
N SER A 775 10.63 12.85 19.19
CA SER A 775 10.12 11.78 20.05
C SER A 775 8.61 11.53 19.90
N ALA A 776 7.77 12.56 19.92
CA ALA A 776 6.31 12.40 19.78
C ALA A 776 5.75 12.85 18.41
N GLY A 777 6.60 13.29 17.48
CA GLY A 777 6.18 13.69 16.13
C GLY A 777 6.22 12.56 15.11
N THR A 778 6.74 11.36 15.41
CA THR A 778 6.67 10.18 14.53
C THR A 778 5.79 9.08 15.13
N ALA A 779 4.97 8.43 14.29
CA ALA A 779 4.22 7.17 14.51
C ALA A 779 3.48 6.85 15.84
N VAL A 780 3.24 7.78 16.78
CA VAL A 780 2.54 7.49 18.05
C VAL A 780 1.13 8.09 18.16
N ASP A 781 0.12 7.24 18.35
CA ASP A 781 -1.28 7.66 18.55
C ASP A 781 -1.54 8.06 20.02
N ILE A 782 -2.16 9.21 20.25
CA ILE A 782 -2.50 9.71 21.59
C ILE A 782 -4.02 9.85 21.65
N LYS A 783 -4.65 8.94 22.39
CA LYS A 783 -6.12 8.92 22.54
C LYS A 783 -6.59 10.20 23.23
N ASP A 784 -7.73 10.74 22.77
CA ASP A 784 -8.37 11.93 23.34
C ASP A 784 -7.49 13.20 23.27
N LEU A 785 -6.48 13.21 22.38
CA LEU A 785 -5.66 14.39 22.12
C LEU A 785 -6.49 15.46 21.40
N ARG A 786 -6.79 16.53 22.15
CA ARG A 786 -7.66 17.60 21.67
C ARG A 786 -6.87 18.84 21.25
N VAL A 787 -5.82 19.18 21.99
CA VAL A 787 -5.03 20.38 21.75
C VAL A 787 -3.57 20.00 21.55
N CYS A 788 -2.95 20.57 20.51
CA CYS A 788 -1.52 20.50 20.32
C CYS A 788 -0.96 21.92 20.29
N ILE A 789 0.01 22.21 21.18
CA ILE A 789 0.72 23.49 21.21
C ILE A 789 2.14 23.25 20.70
N GLN A 790 2.51 23.96 19.64
CA GLN A 790 3.87 23.92 19.10
C GLN A 790 4.59 25.23 19.40
N THR A 791 5.51 25.22 20.35
CA THR A 791 6.33 26.40 20.67
C THR A 791 7.40 26.62 19.60
N ILE A 792 7.70 25.58 18.82
CA ILE A 792 8.80 25.56 17.87
C ILE A 792 8.43 26.02 16.46
N SER A 793 9.28 26.89 15.91
CA SER A 793 9.20 27.31 14.52
C SER A 793 10.03 26.36 13.64
N ILE A 794 9.36 25.56 12.80
CA ILE A 794 9.99 24.55 11.94
C ILE A 794 9.75 24.87 10.47
N SER A 795 10.78 24.72 9.63
CA SER A 795 10.67 24.85 8.17
C SER A 795 10.17 23.60 7.45
N SER A 796 10.38 22.41 8.02
CA SER A 796 10.05 21.11 7.41
C SER A 796 8.54 20.92 7.24
N SER A 797 8.08 20.63 6.02
CA SER A 797 6.67 20.35 5.76
C SER A 797 6.23 19.02 6.37
N VAL A 798 7.05 17.97 6.24
CA VAL A 798 6.78 16.67 6.90
C VAL A 798 6.62 16.82 8.40
N SER A 799 7.52 17.52 9.10
CA SER A 799 7.42 17.66 10.57
C SER A 799 6.18 18.48 10.99
N ASN A 800 5.83 19.52 10.24
CA ASN A 800 4.61 20.29 10.51
C ASN A 800 3.33 19.47 10.26
N LEU A 801 3.29 18.66 9.20
CA LEU A 801 2.16 17.77 8.90
C LEU A 801 2.07 16.62 9.90
N GLN A 802 3.20 16.11 10.36
CA GLN A 802 3.28 15.10 11.41
C GLN A 802 2.77 15.63 12.75
N SER A 803 3.13 16.87 13.13
CA SER A 803 2.57 17.53 14.31
C SER A 803 1.06 17.78 14.18
N LEU A 804 0.60 18.29 13.03
CA LEU A 804 -0.83 18.53 12.77
C LEU A 804 -1.63 17.21 12.79
N GLY A 805 -1.10 16.17 12.13
CA GLY A 805 -1.73 14.85 12.01
C GLY A 805 -1.82 14.06 13.32
N ARG A 806 -1.28 14.58 14.44
CA ARG A 806 -1.55 14.05 15.78
C ARG A 806 -2.99 14.27 16.19
N LEU A 807 -3.57 15.38 15.76
CA LEU A 807 -4.96 15.72 16.06
C LEU A 807 -5.86 14.92 15.12
N ARG A 808 -6.68 14.06 15.71
CA ARG A 808 -7.71 13.29 15.01
C ARG A 808 -9.07 13.88 15.26
N LYS A 809 -10.03 13.65 14.35
CA LYS A 809 -11.39 14.12 14.53
C LYS A 809 -11.99 13.44 15.76
N LEU A 810 -12.32 14.23 16.78
CA LEU A 810 -13.13 13.78 17.90
C LEU A 810 -14.61 13.94 17.53
N SER A 811 -15.45 13.02 17.97
CA SER A 811 -16.87 12.98 17.56
C SER A 811 -17.73 14.07 18.19
N ASP A 812 -17.28 14.62 19.33
CA ASP A 812 -18.06 15.45 20.24
C ASP A 812 -17.41 16.82 20.53
N ARG A 813 -16.20 17.08 20.03
CA ARG A 813 -15.45 18.31 20.31
C ARG A 813 -14.47 18.66 19.18
N ASP A 814 -14.19 19.94 19.03
CA ASP A 814 -13.21 20.44 18.06
C ASP A 814 -11.78 20.19 18.52
N VAL A 815 -10.89 19.95 17.56
CA VAL A 815 -9.45 19.80 17.81
C VAL A 815 -8.67 21.02 17.35
N LYS A 816 -7.74 21.46 18.19
CA LYS A 816 -7.05 22.75 18.04
C LYS A 816 -5.54 22.56 17.92
N PHE A 817 -4.95 23.13 16.87
CA PHE A 817 -3.51 23.19 16.67
C PHE A 817 -3.03 24.63 16.88
N CYS A 818 -2.39 24.89 18.01
CA CYS A 818 -1.83 26.19 18.34
C CYS A 818 -0.33 26.19 18.05
N TYR A 819 0.20 27.24 17.42
CA TYR A 819 1.65 27.40 17.31
C TYR A 819 2.09 28.83 17.59
N LEU A 820 3.25 28.93 18.24
CA LEU A 820 3.83 30.20 18.67
C LEU A 820 4.90 30.66 17.67
N TYR A 821 4.98 31.97 17.43
CA TYR A 821 6.08 32.56 16.69
C TYR A 821 6.33 34.03 17.09
N ALA A 822 7.61 34.40 17.15
CA ALA A 822 8.06 35.78 17.35
C ALA A 822 7.84 36.58 16.06
N GLY A 823 6.84 37.46 16.05
CA GLY A 823 6.45 38.23 14.87
C GLY A 823 7.51 39.22 14.39
N ASN A 824 8.38 39.68 15.29
CA ASN A 824 9.50 40.56 15.01
C ASN A 824 10.83 39.83 14.75
N LEU A 825 10.81 38.50 14.57
CA LEU A 825 11.98 37.72 14.16
C LEU A 825 11.80 37.17 12.74
N ASN A 826 12.55 37.72 11.78
CA ASN A 826 12.37 37.49 10.34
C ASN A 826 12.26 36.00 9.95
N LYS A 827 13.11 35.13 10.52
CA LYS A 827 13.10 33.70 10.21
C LYS A 827 11.86 32.97 10.73
N GLN A 828 11.36 33.31 11.92
CA GLN A 828 10.13 32.73 12.43
C GLN A 828 8.91 33.22 11.64
N LYS A 829 8.90 34.50 11.23
CA LYS A 829 7.87 35.06 10.34
C LYS A 829 7.84 34.34 8.98
N GLU A 830 9.01 34.05 8.39
CA GLU A 830 9.12 33.26 7.16
C GLU A 830 8.53 31.86 7.31
N TYR A 831 8.81 31.19 8.44
CA TYR A 831 8.28 29.84 8.71
C TYR A 831 6.78 29.84 9.00
N HIS A 832 6.27 30.89 9.66
CA HIS A 832 4.84 31.10 9.84
C HIS A 832 4.11 31.18 8.48
N ILE A 833 4.60 31.99 7.54
CA ILE A 833 3.98 32.12 6.21
C ILE A 833 3.95 30.76 5.49
N LYS A 834 5.07 30.01 5.55
CA LYS A 834 5.15 28.65 4.98
C LYS A 834 4.16 27.68 5.64
N ARG A 835 3.99 27.77 6.95
CA ARG A 835 3.10 26.90 7.74
C ARG A 835 1.63 27.20 7.44
N VAL A 836 1.25 28.47 7.29
CA VAL A 836 -0.11 28.88 6.86
C VAL A 836 -0.44 28.27 5.49
N GLU A 837 0.45 28.41 4.51
CA GLU A 837 0.23 27.86 3.17
C GLU A 837 0.12 26.34 3.18
N LEU A 838 0.97 25.67 3.98
CA LEU A 838 0.94 24.21 4.15
C LEU A 838 -0.38 23.69 4.73
N PHE A 839 -0.99 24.45 5.64
CA PHE A 839 -2.19 24.01 6.36
C PHE A 839 -3.50 24.45 5.70
N LYS A 840 -3.47 25.39 4.77
CA LYS A 840 -4.64 25.98 4.11
C LYS A 840 -5.67 24.95 3.60
N ASP A 841 -5.22 23.88 2.97
CA ASP A 841 -6.10 22.84 2.40
C ASP A 841 -6.40 21.68 3.37
N LYS A 842 -5.79 21.68 4.57
CA LYS A 842 -5.85 20.60 5.57
C LYS A 842 -6.54 21.00 6.87
N SER A 843 -6.67 22.30 7.13
CA SER A 843 -7.37 22.85 8.28
C SER A 843 -8.84 23.14 7.98
N ASN A 844 -9.67 23.13 9.01
CA ASN A 844 -11.03 23.68 8.98
C ASN A 844 -10.99 25.21 8.85
N LYS A 845 -10.21 25.89 9.71
CA LYS A 845 -9.91 27.34 9.62
C LYS A 845 -8.54 27.65 10.24
N ILE A 846 -7.98 28.81 9.85
CA ILE A 846 -6.75 29.37 10.42
C ILE A 846 -7.08 30.73 11.04
N ILE A 847 -6.81 30.89 12.34
CA ILE A 847 -7.09 32.07 13.15
C ILE A 847 -5.77 32.69 13.61
N TYR A 848 -5.62 33.99 13.43
CA TYR A 848 -4.44 34.74 13.83
C TYR A 848 -4.70 35.46 15.16
N ARG A 849 -3.77 35.34 16.10
CA ARG A 849 -3.83 36.00 17.41
C ARG A 849 -2.49 36.66 17.72
N SER A 850 -2.55 37.75 18.48
CA SER A 850 -1.36 38.38 19.08
C SER A 850 -1.45 38.22 20.58
N SER A 851 -0.41 37.67 21.18
CA SER A 851 -0.28 37.60 22.63
C SER A 851 0.02 38.99 23.20
N SER A 852 -0.59 39.30 24.34
CA SER A 852 -0.23 40.47 25.16
C SER A 852 1.06 40.28 25.95
N VAL A 853 1.58 39.04 26.01
CA VAL A 853 2.84 38.68 26.67
C VAL A 853 3.96 38.70 25.64
N GLY A 854 4.94 39.59 25.84
CA GLY A 854 6.18 39.67 25.08
C GLY A 854 7.37 39.09 25.81
N LEU A 855 8.48 38.84 25.09
CA LEU A 855 9.74 38.35 25.64
C LEU A 855 10.76 39.43 25.94
#